data_AF-A0A954T8N9-F1
#
_entry.id   AF-A0A954T8N9-F1
#
_cell.length_a   1.000
_cell.length_b   1.000
_cell.length_c   1.000
_cell.angle_alpha   90.00
_cell.angle_beta   90.00
_cell.angle_gamma   90.00
#
_symmetry.space_group_name_H-M   'P 1'
#
loop_
_entity.id
_entity.type
_entity.pdbx_description
1 polymer ?
#
loop_
_entity_poly.entity_id
_entity_poly.type
_entity_poly.pdbx_seq_one_letter_code
_entity_poly.pdbx_strand_id
1 'polypeptide(L)'
;MSPTVSRIAWTLTIGVTVGLCLLVAPWGQAQQDKAAKAKSPQEILSQHAVAYVSWDGEEAHRAAFEKTAAHKALYESGVMATIDKVSKAIGEMAQQQQGQEGPDQAEMQALEVGMQHVMAKGFSLAVSLPADDQGPPLPHVVVVLHEAGHMTPGLTALVRKLGEKEGIELQENDISGRQVASTIIPGTPGVEIGWWTEGSHMVIAAGISSIQATIDVAEGTTPNITASAAWKKYGAAKPDYERAMLGWFDFGLLRNKFGEFPLQPVNPENPPTINQVLKALGLDQLGAIVTQSGFRGPAAWTETTVEAPAPRTGLLSLADQRALTMKDLPPLPFSTSGFHACSVDWTKLYQTHLKVIRDVAALLPEDTAAQINGMIDNIPAIVQFDPEKDLFEPLGDVVCVYGDPRNSVFGLGMGLAISVDDPETLKRTLKDVLGSIIEQNRPEEVRLRTTEKHGRELVTLEMGSGAFNPTYAVDDKWLCIGLLPQSAEALLLRLDGKLTNWQPSRTWQEGLDAMPGEFTSITGTDPRKSYRFLLGVAPLLMSAVQTGLNQSGLLGQDADLSVSVADLPPAELVARSLFPNLSTCEVNDEGIHWQTRTSLPGIPFLGGGDGGSSMVAIAGLTAVLLPAVQQARTAARRTQSKNNLKMLGLAMHNHHDQHRAFPRGTADVESLKPEERTNWLVALLPYLDQAPLYNQFDLEKAWDAEENDLWSKTEVPTLRHPASKTRRTKDGYPTTDYVGIAGVGAETLTAPNAIKGAGIFGYNRQTRIRDITDGTSNTMMISEASGNQGAWSRGGTGSLRALTKKPYVNGPDGLGGPTSDGFNVGFADGSVRFLSKDIDPKVLEALATMAGGEVVGDY
;
A
#
# COMPACT_ATOMS: atom_id res chain seq x y z
N MET A 1 -7.86 -18.48 4.28
CA MET A 1 -7.44 -18.16 2.88
C MET A 1 -6.17 -17.33 2.94
N SER A 2 -5.11 -17.68 2.19
CA SER A 2 -3.85 -16.93 2.29
C SER A 2 -4.03 -15.51 1.71
N PRO A 3 -3.43 -14.48 2.32
CA PRO A 3 -3.46 -13.11 1.80
C PRO A 3 -2.88 -13.02 0.38
N THR A 4 -2.02 -13.96 0.02
CA THR A 4 -1.41 -14.10 -1.29
C THR A 4 -2.39 -14.65 -2.31
N VAL A 5 -3.25 -15.62 -1.95
CA VAL A 5 -4.30 -16.15 -2.82
C VAL A 5 -5.39 -15.11 -3.05
N SER A 6 -5.75 -14.32 -2.03
CA SER A 6 -6.68 -13.20 -2.21
C SER A 6 -6.06 -12.07 -3.05
N ARG A 7 -4.80 -11.70 -2.82
CA ARG A 7 -4.12 -10.68 -3.65
C ARG A 7 -3.89 -11.14 -5.08
N ILE A 8 -3.50 -12.39 -5.30
CA ILE A 8 -3.33 -12.94 -6.65
C ILE A 8 -4.70 -13.09 -7.32
N ALA A 9 -5.74 -13.56 -6.60
CA ALA A 9 -7.09 -13.62 -7.13
C ALA A 9 -7.65 -12.24 -7.44
N TRP A 10 -7.42 -11.19 -6.64
CA TRP A 10 -7.90 -9.84 -6.95
C TRP A 10 -7.06 -9.11 -7.99
N THR A 11 -5.74 -9.31 -8.00
CA THR A 11 -4.84 -8.68 -8.98
C THR A 11 -4.94 -9.38 -10.34
N LEU A 12 -5.11 -10.70 -10.36
CA LEU A 12 -5.52 -11.43 -11.57
C LEU A 12 -6.97 -11.12 -11.91
N THR A 13 -7.96 -11.12 -11.01
CA THR A 13 -9.35 -10.88 -11.45
C THR A 13 -9.55 -9.43 -11.93
N ILE A 14 -9.00 -8.41 -11.28
CA ILE A 14 -9.11 -7.03 -11.77
C ILE A 14 -8.17 -6.79 -12.95
N GLY A 15 -6.92 -7.28 -12.88
CA GLY A 15 -5.92 -7.12 -13.96
C GLY A 15 -6.19 -7.97 -15.20
N VAL A 16 -6.83 -9.13 -15.07
CA VAL A 16 -7.28 -10.03 -16.14
C VAL A 16 -8.69 -9.65 -16.58
N THR A 17 -9.57 -9.06 -15.76
CA THR A 17 -10.84 -8.52 -16.28
C THR A 17 -10.59 -7.22 -17.06
N VAL A 18 -9.78 -6.29 -16.54
CA VAL A 18 -9.32 -5.12 -17.31
C VAL A 18 -8.43 -5.57 -18.47
N GLY A 19 -7.57 -6.57 -18.29
CA GLY A 19 -6.71 -7.15 -19.33
C GLY A 19 -7.44 -7.93 -20.43
N LEU A 20 -8.52 -8.66 -20.12
CA LEU A 20 -9.39 -9.38 -21.06
C LEU A 20 -10.32 -8.40 -21.78
N CYS A 21 -10.80 -7.35 -21.10
CA CYS A 21 -11.51 -6.25 -21.75
C CYS A 21 -10.65 -5.54 -22.80
N LEU A 22 -9.33 -5.55 -22.63
CA LEU A 22 -8.41 -4.96 -23.60
C LEU A 22 -8.24 -5.82 -24.86
N LEU A 23 -8.62 -7.11 -24.92
CA LEU A 23 -8.12 -8.08 -25.91
C LEU A 23 -9.00 -8.35 -27.17
N VAL A 24 -10.00 -7.55 -27.54
CA VAL A 24 -11.05 -8.04 -28.48
C VAL A 24 -10.93 -7.56 -29.95
N ALA A 25 -10.77 -8.52 -30.88
CA ALA A 25 -10.51 -8.33 -32.32
C ALA A 25 -11.67 -7.83 -33.19
N PRO A 26 -11.40 -7.10 -34.30
CA PRO A 26 -12.44 -6.58 -35.18
C PRO A 26 -12.76 -7.52 -36.35
N TRP A 27 -13.55 -8.57 -36.18
CA TRP A 27 -14.00 -9.39 -37.32
C TRP A 27 -15.51 -9.29 -37.55
N GLY A 28 -15.88 -8.73 -38.70
CA GLY A 28 -17.05 -9.10 -39.48
C GLY A 28 -18.38 -8.44 -39.11
N GLN A 29 -18.85 -7.53 -39.97
CA GLN A 29 -20.28 -7.22 -40.09
C GLN A 29 -21.07 -8.50 -40.39
N ALA A 30 -21.83 -9.01 -39.42
CA ALA A 30 -22.97 -9.88 -39.70
C ALA A 30 -23.97 -9.88 -38.54
N GLN A 31 -25.23 -9.62 -38.93
CA GLN A 31 -26.49 -9.86 -38.21
C GLN A 31 -26.75 -9.00 -36.95
N GLN A 32 -27.40 -7.86 -37.19
CA GLN A 32 -28.41 -7.32 -36.27
C GLN A 32 -29.51 -8.38 -36.09
N ASP A 33 -29.34 -9.27 -35.13
CA ASP A 33 -30.46 -10.09 -34.68
C ASP A 33 -31.41 -9.25 -33.84
N LYS A 34 -32.69 -9.53 -34.09
CA LYS A 34 -33.89 -8.79 -33.68
C LYS A 34 -33.78 -8.15 -32.30
N ALA A 35 -34.09 -6.85 -32.27
CA ALA A 35 -34.24 -6.02 -31.08
C ALA A 35 -35.03 -6.70 -29.96
N ALA A 36 -34.33 -7.44 -29.10
CA ALA A 36 -34.71 -7.57 -27.70
C ALA A 36 -34.70 -6.16 -27.11
N LYS A 37 -35.69 -5.84 -26.27
CA LYS A 37 -35.81 -4.56 -25.55
C LYS A 37 -34.43 -4.15 -25.04
N ALA A 38 -33.89 -3.02 -25.49
CA ALA A 38 -32.53 -2.59 -25.13
C ALA A 38 -32.46 -2.42 -23.61
N LYS A 39 -31.84 -3.39 -22.92
CA LYS A 39 -31.58 -3.31 -21.49
C LYS A 39 -30.44 -2.33 -21.29
N SER A 40 -30.60 -1.42 -20.34
CA SER A 40 -29.53 -0.55 -19.88
C SER A 40 -28.47 -1.34 -19.12
N PRO A 41 -27.20 -0.88 -19.08
CA PRO A 41 -26.16 -1.53 -18.29
C PRO A 41 -26.54 -1.71 -16.81
N GLN A 42 -27.30 -0.75 -16.28
CA GLN A 42 -27.77 -0.77 -14.89
C GLN A 42 -28.76 -1.89 -14.59
N GLU A 43 -29.51 -2.36 -15.59
CA GLU A 43 -30.46 -3.48 -15.43
C GLU A 43 -29.77 -4.85 -15.31
N ILE A 44 -28.47 -4.93 -15.58
CA ILE A 44 -27.68 -6.17 -15.58
C ILE A 44 -26.89 -6.32 -14.26
N LEU A 45 -26.61 -5.22 -13.57
CA LEU A 45 -25.75 -5.19 -12.39
C LEU A 45 -26.55 -5.31 -11.10
N SER A 46 -26.03 -6.04 -10.11
CA SER A 46 -26.73 -6.33 -8.86
C SER A 46 -26.91 -5.09 -7.95
N GLN A 47 -27.98 -5.05 -7.17
CA GLN A 47 -28.17 -4.06 -6.09
C GLN A 47 -27.14 -4.16 -4.97
N HIS A 48 -26.50 -5.32 -4.79
CA HIS A 48 -25.52 -5.59 -3.74
C HIS A 48 -24.09 -5.24 -4.17
N ALA A 49 -23.95 -4.30 -5.11
CA ALA A 49 -22.66 -3.79 -5.57
C ALA A 49 -21.97 -2.99 -4.48
N VAL A 50 -20.96 -3.60 -3.85
CA VAL A 50 -20.06 -2.96 -2.89
C VAL A 50 -19.17 -1.93 -3.60
N ALA A 51 -18.70 -2.24 -4.80
CA ALA A 51 -18.01 -1.27 -5.63
C ALA A 51 -18.72 -1.17 -6.99
N TYR A 52 -18.88 0.05 -7.48
CA TYR A 52 -19.43 0.33 -8.80
C TYR A 52 -18.67 1.46 -9.47
N VAL A 53 -18.44 1.33 -10.77
CA VAL A 53 -17.97 2.42 -11.62
C VAL A 53 -18.68 2.30 -12.96
N SER A 54 -19.26 3.39 -13.45
CA SER A 54 -19.71 3.53 -14.82
C SER A 54 -19.09 4.74 -15.47
N TRP A 55 -18.78 4.59 -16.74
CA TRP A 55 -18.45 5.66 -17.65
C TRP A 55 -19.25 5.49 -18.94
N ASP A 56 -19.91 6.55 -19.39
CA ASP A 56 -20.86 6.49 -20.51
C ASP A 56 -20.17 6.60 -21.89
N GLY A 57 -18.84 6.75 -21.91
CA GLY A 57 -18.04 6.83 -23.14
C GLY A 57 -17.89 8.24 -23.70
N GLU A 58 -16.96 8.40 -24.63
CA GLU A 58 -16.71 9.69 -25.29
C GLU A 58 -17.89 10.13 -26.16
N GLU A 59 -18.51 9.21 -26.91
CA GLU A 59 -19.56 9.59 -27.88
C GLU A 59 -20.78 10.24 -27.21
N ALA A 60 -21.17 9.74 -26.04
CA ALA A 60 -22.27 10.28 -25.26
C ALA A 60 -22.02 11.73 -24.81
N HIS A 61 -20.75 12.11 -24.65
CA HIS A 61 -20.33 13.41 -24.09
C HIS A 61 -19.51 14.28 -25.05
N ARG A 62 -19.36 13.87 -26.31
CA ARG A 62 -18.48 14.54 -27.27
C ARG A 62 -18.81 16.03 -27.39
N ALA A 63 -20.09 16.37 -27.53
CA ALA A 63 -20.54 17.76 -27.64
C ALA A 63 -20.24 18.63 -26.40
N ALA A 64 -20.15 18.02 -25.22
CA ALA A 64 -19.75 18.71 -23.99
C ALA A 64 -18.23 18.79 -23.87
N PHE A 65 -17.53 17.69 -24.15
CA PHE A 65 -16.08 17.62 -24.13
C PHE A 65 -15.45 18.63 -25.10
N GLU A 66 -15.97 18.77 -26.32
CA GLU A 66 -15.50 19.74 -27.33
C GLU A 66 -15.56 21.20 -26.83
N LYS A 67 -16.46 21.52 -25.89
CA LYS A 67 -16.58 22.86 -25.30
C LYS A 67 -15.52 23.13 -24.22
N THR A 68 -14.88 22.09 -23.69
CA THR A 68 -13.95 22.19 -22.57
C THR A 68 -12.63 22.85 -22.95
N ALA A 69 -11.95 23.40 -21.95
CA ALA A 69 -10.57 23.85 -22.09
C ALA A 69 -9.62 22.69 -22.41
N ALA A 70 -9.91 21.48 -21.92
CA ALA A 70 -9.10 20.29 -22.13
C ALA A 70 -9.07 19.90 -23.62
N HIS A 71 -10.22 19.83 -24.27
CA HIS A 71 -10.31 19.55 -25.70
C HIS A 71 -9.50 20.58 -26.51
N LYS A 72 -9.70 21.88 -26.24
CA LYS A 72 -8.97 22.96 -26.92
C LYS A 72 -7.46 22.89 -26.69
N ALA A 73 -7.03 22.54 -25.49
CA ALA A 73 -5.62 22.50 -25.12
C ALA A 73 -4.91 21.23 -25.60
N LEU A 74 -5.61 20.10 -25.78
CA LEU A 74 -5.04 18.82 -26.18
C LEU A 74 -5.22 18.51 -27.67
N TYR A 75 -6.44 18.70 -28.18
CA TYR A 75 -6.81 18.32 -29.54
C TYR A 75 -6.63 19.48 -30.52
N GLU A 76 -7.26 20.64 -30.26
CA GLU A 76 -7.15 21.79 -31.18
C GLU A 76 -5.74 22.40 -31.23
N SER A 77 -4.96 22.24 -30.16
CA SER A 77 -3.57 22.72 -30.12
C SER A 77 -2.61 21.82 -30.91
N GLY A 78 -2.98 20.56 -31.18
CA GLY A 78 -2.12 19.56 -31.81
C GLY A 78 -1.30 18.69 -30.85
N VAL A 79 -1.39 18.87 -29.53
CA VAL A 79 -0.65 18.03 -28.55
C VAL A 79 -0.95 16.54 -28.72
N MET A 80 -2.23 16.16 -28.85
CA MET A 80 -2.61 14.76 -29.05
C MET A 80 -2.11 14.22 -30.39
N ALA A 81 -2.13 15.03 -31.45
CA ALA A 81 -1.57 14.62 -32.72
C ALA A 81 -0.05 14.34 -32.62
N THR A 82 0.69 15.11 -31.81
CA THR A 82 2.10 14.83 -31.53
C THR A 82 2.27 13.54 -30.73
N ILE A 83 1.46 13.31 -29.70
CA ILE A 83 1.49 12.06 -28.89
C ILE A 83 1.18 10.84 -29.76
N ASP A 84 0.21 10.94 -30.66
CA ASP A 84 -0.14 9.87 -31.59
C ASP A 84 1.01 9.53 -32.52
N LYS A 85 1.73 10.55 -33.02
CA LYS A 85 2.95 10.34 -33.83
C LYS A 85 4.05 9.65 -33.02
N VAL A 86 4.31 10.09 -31.78
CA VAL A 86 5.30 9.46 -30.88
C VAL A 86 4.95 8.00 -30.62
N SER A 87 3.68 7.73 -30.32
CA SER A 87 3.20 6.37 -30.02
C SER A 87 3.36 5.44 -31.23
N LYS A 88 3.04 5.92 -32.43
CA LYS A 88 3.28 5.19 -33.70
C LYS A 88 4.76 4.92 -33.93
N ALA A 89 5.62 5.92 -33.74
CA ALA A 89 7.06 5.79 -33.90
C ALA A 89 7.65 4.72 -32.96
N ILE A 90 7.26 4.73 -31.69
CA ILE A 90 7.69 3.73 -30.70
C ILE A 90 7.18 2.33 -31.08
N GLY A 91 5.93 2.23 -31.54
CA GLY A 91 5.35 0.96 -32.01
C GLY A 91 6.13 0.35 -33.18
N GLU A 92 6.49 1.17 -34.18
CA GLU A 92 7.30 0.74 -35.33
C GLU A 92 8.71 0.30 -34.92
N MET A 93 9.35 1.00 -33.97
CA MET A 93 10.66 0.61 -33.44
C MET A 93 10.60 -0.71 -32.64
N ALA A 94 9.55 -0.91 -31.84
CA ALA A 94 9.35 -2.16 -31.09
C ALA A 94 9.17 -3.36 -32.04
N GLN A 95 8.46 -3.16 -33.15
CA GLN A 95 8.27 -4.19 -34.19
C GLN A 95 9.58 -4.58 -34.89
N GLN A 96 10.53 -3.64 -35.05
CA GLN A 96 11.84 -3.95 -35.66
C GLN A 96 12.77 -4.75 -34.73
N GLN A 97 12.55 -4.73 -33.41
CA GLN A 97 13.40 -5.43 -32.44
C GLN A 97 12.86 -6.79 -32.00
N GLN A 98 11.55 -7.03 -32.10
CA GLN A 98 10.97 -8.35 -31.79
C GLN A 98 11.09 -9.30 -32.98
N GLY A 99 12.08 -10.19 -32.95
CA GLY A 99 11.98 -11.45 -33.68
C GLY A 99 10.90 -12.34 -33.04
N GLN A 100 9.85 -12.65 -33.80
CA GLN A 100 8.87 -13.76 -33.69
C GLN A 100 8.31 -14.25 -32.32
N GLU A 101 8.60 -13.65 -31.17
CA GLU A 101 8.06 -14.08 -29.85
C GLU A 101 7.26 -12.96 -29.14
N GLY A 102 6.57 -12.11 -29.90
CA GLY A 102 5.54 -11.18 -29.40
C GLY A 102 4.11 -11.67 -29.72
N PRO A 103 3.06 -11.12 -29.07
CA PRO A 103 1.67 -11.38 -29.45
C PRO A 103 1.46 -11.09 -30.94
N ASP A 104 0.62 -11.89 -31.60
CA ASP A 104 0.42 -11.86 -33.05
C ASP A 104 -0.08 -10.46 -33.49
N GLN A 105 0.29 -9.98 -34.67
CA GLN A 105 -0.06 -8.63 -35.13
C GLN A 105 -1.58 -8.41 -35.15
N ALA A 106 -2.33 -9.47 -35.44
CA ALA A 106 -3.78 -9.51 -35.36
C ALA A 106 -4.33 -9.36 -33.93
N GLU A 107 -3.61 -9.87 -32.92
CA GLU A 107 -3.98 -9.78 -31.48
C GLU A 107 -3.73 -8.36 -30.92
N MET A 108 -2.67 -7.68 -31.38
CA MET A 108 -2.42 -6.29 -31.01
C MET A 108 -3.40 -5.32 -31.68
N GLN A 109 -3.73 -5.54 -32.95
CA GLN A 109 -4.73 -4.73 -33.66
C GLN A 109 -6.14 -4.94 -33.07
N ALA A 110 -6.39 -6.17 -32.61
CA ALA A 110 -7.58 -6.49 -31.86
C ALA A 110 -7.71 -5.65 -30.60
N LEU A 111 -6.65 -5.65 -29.81
CA LEU A 111 -6.60 -4.93 -28.56
C LEU A 111 -6.89 -3.43 -28.74
N GLU A 112 -6.34 -2.84 -29.80
CA GLU A 112 -6.56 -1.44 -30.15
C GLU A 112 -8.04 -1.15 -30.48
N VAL A 113 -8.72 -1.98 -31.27
CA VAL A 113 -10.13 -1.75 -31.61
C VAL A 113 -11.04 -1.94 -30.40
N GLY A 114 -10.79 -2.95 -29.57
CA GLY A 114 -11.53 -3.11 -28.31
C GLY A 114 -11.38 -1.89 -27.40
N MET A 115 -10.15 -1.39 -27.26
CA MET A 115 -9.89 -0.16 -26.52
C MET A 115 -10.63 1.04 -27.11
N GLN A 116 -10.62 1.23 -28.43
CA GLN A 116 -11.35 2.31 -29.09
C GLN A 116 -12.86 2.21 -28.86
N HIS A 117 -13.44 1.01 -28.90
CA HIS A 117 -14.87 0.81 -28.64
C HIS A 117 -15.22 1.15 -27.19
N VAL A 118 -14.45 0.66 -26.22
CA VAL A 118 -14.64 1.00 -24.80
C VAL A 118 -14.48 2.50 -24.56
N MET A 119 -13.53 3.15 -25.23
CA MET A 119 -13.37 4.61 -25.15
C MET A 119 -14.57 5.36 -25.74
N ALA A 120 -15.10 4.89 -26.86
CA ALA A 120 -16.23 5.53 -27.54
C ALA A 120 -17.56 5.35 -26.78
N LYS A 121 -17.85 4.12 -26.34
CA LYS A 121 -19.16 3.70 -25.81
C LYS A 121 -19.22 3.57 -24.29
N GLY A 122 -18.06 3.44 -23.64
CA GLY A 122 -17.96 3.31 -22.19
C GLY A 122 -18.16 1.90 -21.65
N PHE A 123 -18.21 1.79 -20.33
CA PHE A 123 -18.38 0.54 -19.60
C PHE A 123 -19.01 0.77 -18.22
N SER A 124 -19.56 -0.31 -17.64
CA SER A 124 -19.96 -0.37 -16.25
C SER A 124 -19.33 -1.58 -15.57
N LEU A 125 -18.81 -1.42 -14.36
CA LEU A 125 -18.20 -2.45 -13.55
C LEU A 125 -18.88 -2.47 -12.18
N ALA A 126 -19.24 -3.66 -11.69
CA ALA A 126 -19.71 -3.85 -10.33
C ALA A 126 -18.98 -5.02 -9.65
N VAL A 127 -18.59 -4.82 -8.40
CA VAL A 127 -18.17 -5.87 -7.48
C VAL A 127 -19.27 -6.07 -6.47
N SER A 128 -19.95 -7.22 -6.53
CA SER A 128 -21.14 -7.49 -5.74
C SER A 128 -20.92 -8.62 -4.75
N LEU A 129 -21.54 -8.53 -3.58
CA LEU A 129 -21.60 -9.66 -2.65
C LEU A 129 -22.87 -10.48 -2.91
N PRO A 130 -22.80 -11.83 -2.90
CA PRO A 130 -23.98 -12.67 -2.97
C PRO A 130 -24.93 -12.38 -1.81
N ALA A 131 -26.23 -12.62 -2.02
CA ALA A 131 -27.20 -12.63 -0.93
C ALA A 131 -26.87 -13.72 0.11
N ASP A 132 -27.37 -13.58 1.34
CA ASP A 132 -27.01 -14.46 2.47
C ASP A 132 -27.39 -15.93 2.26
N ASP A 133 -28.29 -16.23 1.33
CA ASP A 133 -28.78 -17.54 0.97
C ASP A 133 -28.00 -18.22 -0.18
N GLN A 134 -27.05 -17.54 -0.83
CA GLN A 134 -26.35 -18.02 -2.03
C GLN A 134 -24.94 -18.62 -1.77
N GLY A 135 -24.64 -19.02 -0.53
CA GLY A 135 -23.39 -19.73 -0.20
C GLY A 135 -22.28 -18.85 0.39
N PRO A 136 -20.99 -19.26 0.31
CA PRO A 136 -19.90 -18.53 0.93
C PRO A 136 -19.78 -17.10 0.35
N PRO A 137 -19.40 -16.09 1.16
CA PRO A 137 -19.49 -14.66 0.80
C PRO A 137 -18.36 -14.23 -0.14
N LEU A 138 -18.18 -14.95 -1.25
CA LEU A 138 -17.19 -14.63 -2.27
C LEU A 138 -17.80 -13.63 -3.26
N PRO A 139 -17.11 -12.51 -3.54
CA PRO A 139 -17.65 -11.48 -4.39
C PRO A 139 -17.67 -11.89 -5.87
N HIS A 140 -18.66 -11.38 -6.59
CA HIS A 140 -18.77 -11.48 -8.03
C HIS A 140 -18.30 -10.17 -8.66
N VAL A 141 -17.52 -10.27 -9.73
CA VAL A 141 -17.15 -9.13 -10.57
C VAL A 141 -17.94 -9.23 -11.86
N VAL A 142 -18.66 -8.17 -12.20
CA VAL A 142 -19.41 -8.08 -13.46
C VAL A 142 -18.97 -6.83 -14.19
N VAL A 143 -18.58 -6.99 -15.45
CA VAL A 143 -18.27 -5.90 -16.37
C VAL A 143 -19.24 -5.94 -17.54
N VAL A 144 -19.82 -4.79 -17.85
CA VAL A 144 -20.72 -4.58 -18.97
C VAL A 144 -20.05 -3.58 -19.91
N LEU A 145 -19.58 -4.05 -21.06
CA LEU A 145 -19.08 -3.18 -22.11
C LEU A 145 -20.26 -2.67 -22.95
N HIS A 146 -20.38 -1.35 -23.04
CA HIS A 146 -21.55 -0.73 -23.65
C HIS A 146 -21.56 -0.98 -25.17
N GLU A 147 -22.69 -1.38 -25.75
CA GLU A 147 -22.85 -1.66 -27.20
C GLU A 147 -21.82 -2.65 -27.81
N ALA A 148 -21.12 -3.44 -26.99
CA ALA A 148 -20.03 -4.33 -27.41
C ALA A 148 -20.48 -5.76 -27.73
N GLY A 149 -21.79 -6.07 -27.75
CA GLY A 149 -22.30 -7.42 -27.92
C GLY A 149 -21.90 -8.11 -29.23
N HIS A 150 -21.55 -7.33 -30.25
CA HIS A 150 -21.02 -7.82 -31.52
C HIS A 150 -19.58 -8.37 -31.41
N MET A 151 -18.88 -8.05 -30.32
CA MET A 151 -17.48 -8.43 -30.07
C MET A 151 -17.35 -9.78 -29.34
N THR A 152 -18.44 -10.28 -28.74
CA THR A 152 -18.48 -11.54 -27.98
C THR A 152 -17.93 -12.75 -28.75
N PRO A 153 -18.25 -12.97 -30.05
CA PRO A 153 -17.67 -14.08 -30.80
C PRO A 153 -16.15 -13.96 -30.97
N GLY A 154 -15.66 -12.73 -31.15
CA GLY A 154 -14.22 -12.43 -31.29
C GLY A 154 -13.44 -12.72 -30.01
N LEU A 155 -13.97 -12.32 -28.85
CA LEU A 155 -13.39 -12.66 -27.55
C LEU A 155 -13.35 -14.19 -27.34
N THR A 156 -14.44 -14.87 -27.67
CA THR A 156 -14.55 -16.33 -27.54
C THR A 156 -13.49 -17.06 -28.36
N ALA A 157 -13.30 -16.63 -29.62
CA ALA A 157 -12.27 -17.19 -30.49
C ALA A 157 -10.85 -16.94 -29.97
N LEU A 158 -10.58 -15.75 -29.42
CA LEU A 158 -9.28 -15.43 -28.84
C LEU A 158 -8.98 -16.25 -27.59
N VAL A 159 -9.92 -16.33 -26.64
CA VAL A 159 -9.73 -17.11 -25.41
C VAL A 159 -9.56 -18.59 -25.74
N ARG A 160 -10.25 -19.11 -26.77
CA ARG A 160 -10.03 -20.46 -27.28
C ARG A 160 -8.58 -20.65 -27.76
N LYS A 161 -8.06 -19.74 -28.59
CA LYS A 161 -6.68 -19.77 -29.11
C LYS A 161 -5.64 -19.70 -27.98
N LEU A 162 -5.87 -18.86 -26.97
CA LEU A 162 -4.98 -18.72 -25.81
C LEU A 162 -5.08 -19.93 -24.87
N GLY A 163 -6.29 -20.44 -24.65
CA GLY A 163 -6.57 -21.58 -23.78
C GLY A 163 -5.95 -22.88 -24.30
N GLU A 164 -5.87 -23.07 -25.61
CA GLU A 164 -5.16 -24.20 -26.22
C GLU A 164 -3.66 -24.26 -25.86
N LYS A 165 -3.02 -23.10 -25.60
CA LYS A 165 -1.61 -23.04 -25.18
C LYS A 165 -1.40 -23.30 -23.69
N GLU A 166 -2.37 -22.93 -22.86
CA GLU A 166 -2.28 -22.95 -21.38
C GLU A 166 -3.11 -24.08 -20.72
N GLY A 167 -3.76 -24.93 -21.53
CA GLY A 167 -4.59 -26.04 -21.03
C GLY A 167 -5.93 -25.61 -20.40
N ILE A 168 -6.47 -24.47 -20.82
CA ILE A 168 -7.75 -23.93 -20.32
C ILE A 168 -8.88 -24.48 -21.20
N GLU A 169 -9.80 -25.26 -20.61
CA GLU A 169 -10.98 -25.77 -21.31
C GLU A 169 -12.10 -24.72 -21.36
N LEU A 170 -12.48 -24.31 -22.57
CA LEU A 170 -13.60 -23.41 -22.82
C LEU A 170 -14.90 -24.21 -22.98
N GLN A 171 -15.94 -23.84 -22.23
CA GLN A 171 -17.29 -24.39 -22.29
C GLN A 171 -18.26 -23.36 -22.89
N GLU A 172 -19.05 -23.78 -23.88
CA GLU A 172 -20.15 -22.97 -24.42
C GLU A 172 -21.47 -23.66 -24.08
N ASN A 173 -22.30 -23.01 -23.27
CA ASN A 173 -23.56 -23.56 -22.76
C ASN A 173 -24.72 -22.60 -23.06
N ASP A 174 -25.91 -23.15 -23.31
CA ASP A 174 -27.15 -22.38 -23.29
C ASP A 174 -27.65 -22.24 -21.85
N ILE A 175 -27.68 -21.03 -21.33
CA ILE A 175 -28.15 -20.71 -19.98
C ILE A 175 -29.30 -19.70 -20.10
N SER A 176 -30.51 -20.12 -19.74
CA SER A 176 -31.73 -19.32 -19.87
C SER A 176 -31.90 -18.65 -21.25
N GLY A 177 -31.60 -19.39 -22.34
CA GLY A 177 -31.72 -18.89 -23.72
C GLY A 177 -30.56 -18.00 -24.17
N ARG A 178 -29.46 -17.95 -23.42
CA ARG A 178 -28.24 -17.20 -23.75
C ARG A 178 -27.11 -18.16 -24.07
N GLN A 179 -26.40 -17.89 -25.15
CA GLN A 179 -25.17 -18.59 -25.47
C GLN A 179 -24.04 -17.98 -24.63
N VAL A 180 -23.62 -18.71 -23.59
CA VAL A 180 -22.58 -18.27 -22.65
C VAL A 180 -21.31 -19.07 -22.89
N ALA A 181 -20.24 -18.37 -23.23
CA ALA A 181 -18.89 -18.91 -23.23
C ALA A 181 -18.29 -18.73 -21.83
N SER A 182 -17.70 -19.78 -21.27
CA SER A 182 -17.18 -19.77 -19.90
C SER A 182 -16.01 -20.73 -19.70
N THR A 183 -15.21 -20.48 -18.69
CA THR A 183 -14.14 -21.38 -18.25
C THR A 183 -13.92 -21.25 -16.75
N ILE A 184 -13.23 -22.23 -16.16
CA ILE A 184 -12.84 -22.20 -14.74
C ILE A 184 -11.42 -21.66 -14.65
N ILE A 185 -11.20 -20.71 -13.76
CA ILE A 185 -9.87 -20.13 -13.56
C ILE A 185 -8.92 -21.21 -12.99
N PRO A 186 -7.78 -21.50 -13.65
CA PRO A 186 -6.83 -22.50 -13.18
C PRO A 186 -6.32 -22.22 -11.76
N GLY A 187 -6.28 -23.25 -10.92
CA GLY A 187 -5.83 -23.14 -9.53
C GLY A 187 -6.86 -22.54 -8.55
N THR A 188 -8.07 -22.22 -9.01
CA THR A 188 -9.16 -21.73 -8.15
C THR A 188 -10.46 -22.55 -8.35
N PRO A 189 -10.64 -23.64 -7.59
CA PRO A 189 -11.82 -24.50 -7.73
C PRO A 189 -13.14 -23.71 -7.56
N GLY A 190 -14.02 -23.82 -8.56
CA GLY A 190 -15.36 -23.23 -8.53
C GLY A 190 -15.46 -21.76 -8.91
N VAL A 191 -14.33 -21.08 -9.19
CA VAL A 191 -14.36 -19.70 -9.72
C VAL A 191 -14.48 -19.76 -11.24
N GLU A 192 -15.65 -19.42 -11.74
CA GLU A 192 -15.91 -19.34 -13.18
C GLU A 192 -15.64 -17.92 -13.69
N ILE A 193 -15.29 -17.83 -14.97
CA ILE A 193 -15.37 -16.60 -15.75
C ILE A 193 -16.20 -16.91 -17.00
N GLY A 194 -17.20 -16.09 -17.28
CA GLY A 194 -18.06 -16.25 -18.45
C GLY A 194 -18.38 -14.93 -19.12
N TRP A 195 -18.62 -14.99 -20.42
CA TRP A 195 -18.99 -13.84 -21.24
C TRP A 195 -20.07 -14.19 -22.25
N TRP A 196 -20.98 -13.25 -22.49
CA TRP A 196 -22.09 -13.39 -23.42
C TRP A 196 -22.60 -12.02 -23.87
N THR A 197 -23.55 -12.02 -24.80
CA THR A 197 -24.25 -10.82 -25.25
C THR A 197 -25.58 -10.68 -24.52
N GLU A 198 -25.79 -9.54 -23.87
CA GLU A 198 -27.06 -9.16 -23.23
C GLU A 198 -27.59 -7.88 -23.88
N GLY A 199 -28.66 -7.99 -24.67
CA GLY A 199 -29.12 -6.86 -25.49
C GLY A 199 -28.06 -6.46 -26.52
N SER A 200 -27.62 -5.20 -26.50
CA SER A 200 -26.49 -4.72 -27.30
C SER A 200 -25.14 -4.82 -26.57
N HIS A 201 -25.13 -5.21 -25.30
CA HIS A 201 -23.95 -5.19 -24.44
C HIS A 201 -23.18 -6.51 -24.46
N MET A 202 -21.87 -6.44 -24.25
CA MET A 202 -21.08 -7.62 -23.87
C MET A 202 -20.95 -7.64 -22.36
N VAL A 203 -21.33 -8.75 -21.75
CA VAL A 203 -21.25 -8.97 -20.31
C VAL A 203 -20.13 -9.95 -20.03
N ILE A 204 -19.32 -9.66 -19.02
CA ILE A 204 -18.28 -10.52 -18.49
C ILE A 204 -18.54 -10.66 -16.99
N ALA A 205 -18.74 -11.89 -16.50
CA ALA A 205 -18.95 -12.19 -15.10
C ALA A 205 -17.86 -13.15 -14.59
N ALA A 206 -17.32 -12.89 -13.41
CA ALA A 206 -16.33 -13.72 -12.76
C ALA A 206 -16.63 -13.90 -11.26
N GLY A 207 -16.52 -15.13 -10.75
CA GLY A 207 -16.85 -15.48 -9.37
C GLY A 207 -17.48 -16.88 -9.25
N ILE A 208 -17.90 -17.29 -8.06
CA ILE A 208 -18.62 -18.56 -7.89
C ILE A 208 -20.09 -18.36 -8.26
N SER A 209 -20.63 -19.07 -9.25
CA SER A 209 -22.03 -18.88 -9.70
C SER A 209 -22.35 -17.45 -10.17
N SER A 210 -21.31 -16.70 -10.58
CA SER A 210 -21.42 -15.32 -11.01
C SER A 210 -22.21 -15.17 -12.31
N ILE A 211 -22.14 -16.15 -13.21
CA ILE A 211 -22.86 -16.16 -14.49
C ILE A 211 -24.37 -16.21 -14.23
N GLN A 212 -24.82 -17.21 -13.48
CA GLN A 212 -26.24 -17.37 -13.15
C GLN A 212 -26.77 -16.16 -12.37
N ALA A 213 -26.03 -15.70 -11.36
CA ALA A 213 -26.43 -14.54 -10.56
C ALA A 213 -26.60 -13.27 -11.42
N THR A 214 -25.76 -13.08 -12.43
CA THR A 214 -25.87 -11.93 -13.35
C THR A 214 -27.07 -12.08 -14.29
N ILE A 215 -27.34 -13.30 -14.77
CA ILE A 215 -28.52 -13.60 -15.59
C ILE A 215 -29.81 -13.35 -14.78
N ASP A 216 -29.86 -13.76 -13.52
CA ASP A 216 -31.02 -13.57 -12.64
C ASP A 216 -31.34 -12.08 -12.42
N VAL A 217 -30.30 -11.24 -12.31
CA VAL A 217 -30.48 -9.78 -12.25
C VAL A 217 -31.01 -9.24 -13.58
N ALA A 218 -30.40 -9.65 -14.70
CA ALA A 218 -30.82 -9.21 -16.02
C ALA A 218 -32.28 -9.62 -16.35
N GLU A 219 -32.77 -10.74 -15.82
CA GLU A 219 -34.16 -11.19 -15.97
C GLU A 219 -35.14 -10.46 -15.03
N GLY A 220 -34.63 -9.68 -14.08
CA GLY A 220 -35.43 -9.01 -13.06
C GLY A 220 -35.88 -9.92 -11.92
N THR A 221 -35.35 -11.15 -11.85
CA THR A 221 -35.60 -12.11 -10.77
C THR A 221 -34.95 -11.63 -9.47
N THR A 222 -33.80 -10.96 -9.58
CA THR A 222 -33.11 -10.26 -8.49
C THR A 222 -33.07 -8.76 -8.77
N PRO A 223 -33.21 -7.88 -7.75
CA PRO A 223 -33.17 -6.44 -7.99
C PRO A 223 -31.80 -5.96 -8.49
N ASN A 224 -31.83 -5.08 -9.47
CA ASN A 224 -30.65 -4.49 -10.09
C ASN A 224 -30.12 -3.26 -9.32
N ILE A 225 -29.02 -2.71 -9.78
CA ILE A 225 -28.26 -1.65 -9.12
C ILE A 225 -29.09 -0.39 -8.83
N THR A 226 -30.15 -0.14 -9.62
CA THR A 226 -31.03 1.01 -9.43
C THR A 226 -31.86 0.94 -8.14
N ALA A 227 -32.02 -0.26 -7.58
CA ALA A 227 -32.69 -0.48 -6.30
C ALA A 227 -31.80 -0.16 -5.09
N SER A 228 -30.48 -0.05 -5.27
CA SER A 228 -29.52 0.20 -4.19
C SER A 228 -29.74 1.58 -3.53
N ALA A 229 -29.34 1.70 -2.26
CA ALA A 229 -29.40 2.97 -1.54
C ALA A 229 -28.51 4.04 -2.20
N ALA A 230 -27.29 3.65 -2.60
CA ALA A 230 -26.36 4.52 -3.30
C ALA A 230 -26.95 5.07 -4.61
N TRP A 231 -27.55 4.21 -5.45
CA TRP A 231 -28.17 4.68 -6.69
C TRP A 231 -29.37 5.59 -6.45
N LYS A 232 -30.23 5.28 -5.47
CA LYS A 232 -31.37 6.13 -5.12
C LYS A 232 -30.93 7.53 -4.68
N LYS A 233 -29.80 7.63 -3.98
CA LYS A 233 -29.25 8.90 -3.48
C LYS A 233 -28.46 9.66 -4.56
N TYR A 234 -27.68 8.98 -5.38
CA TYR A 234 -26.68 9.60 -6.26
C TYR A 234 -26.91 9.40 -7.77
N GLY A 235 -27.80 8.48 -8.15
CA GLY A 235 -28.03 8.07 -9.54
C GLY A 235 -28.81 9.09 -10.38
N ALA A 236 -29.57 9.99 -9.75
CA ALA A 236 -30.35 11.01 -10.45
C ALA A 236 -29.47 11.99 -11.24
N ALA A 237 -29.93 12.37 -12.44
CA ALA A 237 -29.27 13.40 -13.24
C ALA A 237 -29.44 14.79 -12.59
N LYS A 238 -28.39 15.61 -12.63
CA LYS A 238 -28.42 17.01 -12.18
C LYS A 238 -28.55 17.92 -13.42
N PRO A 239 -29.48 18.89 -13.46
CA PRO A 239 -29.75 19.70 -14.67
C PRO A 239 -28.54 20.46 -15.24
N ASP A 240 -27.67 20.96 -14.36
CA ASP A 240 -26.52 21.81 -14.72
C ASP A 240 -25.19 21.05 -14.71
N TYR A 241 -25.23 19.71 -14.74
CA TYR A 241 -24.04 18.87 -14.68
C TYR A 241 -24.19 17.69 -15.63
N GLU A 242 -23.44 17.74 -16.72
CA GLU A 242 -23.36 16.63 -17.64
C GLU A 242 -22.41 15.57 -17.06
N ARG A 243 -22.99 14.68 -16.24
CA ARG A 243 -22.28 13.57 -15.61
C ARG A 243 -21.87 12.57 -16.69
N ALA A 244 -20.57 12.27 -16.73
CA ALA A 244 -19.99 11.25 -17.60
C ALA A 244 -19.60 9.98 -16.84
N MET A 245 -19.30 10.12 -15.55
CA MET A 245 -18.87 9.02 -14.69
C MET A 245 -19.60 9.05 -13.36
N LEU A 246 -19.95 7.88 -12.85
CA LEU A 246 -20.46 7.66 -11.50
C LEU A 246 -19.75 6.44 -10.92
N GLY A 247 -19.28 6.54 -9.69
CA GLY A 247 -18.77 5.37 -8.98
C GLY A 247 -18.96 5.49 -7.49
N TRP A 248 -18.99 4.34 -6.81
CA TRP A 248 -18.98 4.30 -5.36
C TRP A 248 -18.28 3.07 -4.80
N PHE A 249 -17.93 3.16 -3.52
CA PHE A 249 -17.52 2.07 -2.67
C PHE A 249 -18.32 2.10 -1.37
N ASP A 250 -19.12 1.08 -1.10
CA ASP A 250 -20.07 0.98 0.02
C ASP A 250 -19.48 0.16 1.17
N PHE A 251 -19.01 0.85 2.22
CA PHE A 251 -18.49 0.20 3.42
C PHE A 251 -19.61 -0.38 4.29
N GLY A 252 -20.84 0.12 4.17
CA GLY A 252 -22.01 -0.38 4.89
C GLY A 252 -22.33 -1.82 4.52
N LEU A 253 -22.34 -2.15 3.22
CA LEU A 253 -22.54 -3.53 2.75
C LEU A 253 -21.44 -4.49 3.26
N LEU A 254 -20.18 -4.07 3.23
CA LEU A 254 -19.07 -4.87 3.77
C LEU A 254 -19.20 -5.09 5.27
N ARG A 255 -19.53 -4.03 6.02
CA ARG A 255 -19.71 -4.08 7.45
C ARG A 255 -20.86 -5.00 7.84
N ASN A 256 -21.98 -4.94 7.11
CA ASN A 256 -23.12 -5.81 7.35
C ASN A 256 -22.78 -7.29 7.10
N LYS A 257 -21.98 -7.59 6.06
CA LYS A 257 -21.63 -8.98 5.69
C LYS A 257 -20.52 -9.57 6.57
N PHE A 258 -19.49 -8.79 6.89
CA PHE A 258 -18.27 -9.28 7.53
C PHE A 258 -18.08 -8.78 8.97
N GLY A 259 -18.87 -7.83 9.44
CA GLY A 259 -18.64 -7.13 10.71
C GLY A 259 -18.57 -8.03 11.94
N GLU A 260 -19.32 -9.14 11.96
CA GLU A 260 -19.34 -10.09 13.08
C GLU A 260 -18.24 -11.17 13.00
N PHE A 261 -17.39 -11.15 11.96
CA PHE A 261 -16.28 -12.10 11.88
C PHE A 261 -15.24 -11.83 12.99
N PRO A 262 -14.84 -12.85 13.76
CA PRO A 262 -13.83 -12.70 14.80
C PRO A 262 -12.41 -12.57 14.20
N LEU A 263 -11.60 -11.67 14.75
CA LEU A 263 -10.20 -11.45 14.38
C LEU A 263 -9.27 -12.24 15.31
N GLN A 264 -8.80 -13.40 14.82
CA GLN A 264 -7.81 -14.23 15.52
C GLN A 264 -6.39 -14.01 14.96
N PRO A 265 -5.33 -14.04 15.79
CA PRO A 265 -5.29 -14.32 17.23
C PRO A 265 -5.12 -13.04 18.07
N VAL A 266 -5.89 -11.99 17.81
CA VAL A 266 -5.70 -10.68 18.48
C VAL A 266 -5.90 -10.78 19.99
N ASN A 267 -6.92 -11.51 20.42
CA ASN A 267 -7.12 -11.96 21.79
C ASN A 267 -7.63 -13.41 21.75
N PRO A 268 -6.82 -14.40 22.16
CA PRO A 268 -7.20 -15.81 22.08
C PRO A 268 -8.41 -16.19 22.96
N GLU A 269 -8.62 -15.49 24.07
CA GLU A 269 -9.69 -15.78 25.03
C GLU A 269 -11.03 -15.15 24.61
N ASN A 270 -10.99 -13.95 24.02
CA ASN A 270 -12.16 -13.23 23.52
C ASN A 270 -11.82 -12.46 22.24
N PRO A 271 -11.85 -13.12 21.06
CA PRO A 271 -11.40 -12.50 19.82
C PRO A 271 -12.35 -11.37 19.41
N PRO A 272 -11.86 -10.13 19.21
CA PRO A 272 -12.70 -9.02 18.84
C PRO A 272 -13.28 -9.20 17.44
N THR A 273 -14.51 -8.75 17.21
CA THR A 273 -15.11 -8.75 15.87
C THR A 273 -14.59 -7.58 15.03
N ILE A 274 -14.73 -7.67 13.71
CA ILE A 274 -14.40 -6.55 12.80
C ILE A 274 -15.17 -5.28 13.21
N ASN A 275 -16.45 -5.40 13.58
CA ASN A 275 -17.27 -4.27 14.04
C ASN A 275 -16.73 -3.63 15.33
N GLN A 276 -16.24 -4.43 16.28
CA GLN A 276 -15.63 -3.90 17.50
C GLN A 276 -14.35 -3.12 17.19
N VAL A 277 -13.52 -3.62 16.27
CA VAL A 277 -12.31 -2.90 15.83
C VAL A 277 -12.68 -1.62 15.07
N LEU A 278 -13.63 -1.67 14.14
CA LEU A 278 -14.08 -0.48 13.40
C LEU A 278 -14.63 0.58 14.35
N LYS A 279 -15.39 0.18 15.37
CA LYS A 279 -15.92 1.09 16.40
C LYS A 279 -14.80 1.69 17.26
N ALA A 280 -13.81 0.91 17.67
CA ALA A 280 -12.64 1.41 18.40
C ALA A 280 -11.83 2.43 17.59
N LEU A 281 -11.75 2.25 16.27
CA LEU A 281 -11.15 3.23 15.35
C LEU A 281 -12.06 4.43 15.06
N GLY A 282 -13.36 4.33 15.37
CA GLY A 282 -14.40 5.30 14.98
C GLY A 282 -14.71 5.30 13.49
N LEU A 283 -14.54 4.17 12.80
CA LEU A 283 -14.84 3.96 11.38
C LEU A 283 -16.16 3.22 11.15
N ASP A 284 -16.89 2.90 12.22
CA ASP A 284 -18.18 2.21 12.19
C ASP A 284 -19.33 3.06 11.63
N GLN A 285 -19.11 4.38 11.47
CA GLN A 285 -20.07 5.30 10.85
C GLN A 285 -19.77 5.57 9.37
N LEU A 286 -18.68 5.04 8.82
CA LEU A 286 -18.35 5.20 7.40
C LEU A 286 -19.42 4.49 6.55
N GLY A 287 -20.08 5.24 5.65
CA GLY A 287 -21.14 4.77 4.76
C GLY A 287 -20.58 4.37 3.40
N ALA A 288 -20.80 5.20 2.37
CA ALA A 288 -20.18 5.04 1.06
C ALA A 288 -19.20 6.18 0.73
N ILE A 289 -18.22 5.88 -0.12
CA ILE A 289 -17.47 6.91 -0.87
C ILE A 289 -18.06 6.94 -2.26
N VAL A 290 -18.50 8.10 -2.72
CA VAL A 290 -19.16 8.28 -4.01
C VAL A 290 -18.47 9.37 -4.81
N THR A 291 -18.13 9.08 -6.05
CA THR A 291 -17.50 10.03 -6.97
C THR A 291 -18.35 10.18 -8.23
N GLN A 292 -18.55 11.42 -8.65
CA GLN A 292 -19.17 11.76 -9.93
C GLN A 292 -18.22 12.68 -10.69
N SER A 293 -18.02 12.42 -11.98
CA SER A 293 -17.20 13.27 -12.86
C SER A 293 -17.95 13.58 -14.15
N GLY A 294 -17.71 14.78 -14.70
CA GLY A 294 -18.47 15.29 -15.82
C GLY A 294 -18.07 16.70 -16.21
N PHE A 295 -18.97 17.41 -16.90
CA PHE A 295 -18.67 18.71 -17.51
C PHE A 295 -19.67 19.80 -17.08
N ARG A 296 -19.16 21.02 -16.86
CA ARG A 296 -19.96 22.25 -16.74
C ARG A 296 -19.30 23.35 -17.57
N GLY A 297 -19.89 23.65 -18.73
CA GLY A 297 -19.34 24.64 -19.66
C GLY A 297 -17.90 24.29 -20.07
N PRO A 298 -16.91 25.18 -19.87
CA PRO A 298 -15.54 24.94 -20.29
C PRO A 298 -14.73 24.06 -19.33
N ALA A 299 -15.28 23.65 -18.18
CA ALA A 299 -14.56 22.95 -17.13
C ALA A 299 -15.01 21.49 -16.95
N ALA A 300 -14.04 20.63 -16.62
CA ALA A 300 -14.33 19.33 -16.05
C ALA A 300 -14.55 19.48 -14.54
N TRP A 301 -15.53 18.75 -14.01
CA TRP A 301 -15.95 18.80 -12.62
C TRP A 301 -16.00 17.41 -12.02
N THR A 302 -15.39 17.26 -10.85
CA THR A 302 -15.42 16.05 -10.05
C THR A 302 -15.96 16.38 -8.66
N GLU A 303 -17.00 15.67 -8.25
CA GLU A 303 -17.56 15.72 -6.91
C GLU A 303 -17.30 14.38 -6.22
N THR A 304 -16.71 14.40 -5.03
CA THR A 304 -16.53 13.20 -4.20
C THR A 304 -17.16 13.42 -2.84
N THR A 305 -17.97 12.46 -2.39
CA THR A 305 -18.61 12.47 -1.08
C THR A 305 -18.19 11.24 -0.31
N VAL A 306 -17.69 11.44 0.91
CA VAL A 306 -17.50 10.38 1.90
C VAL A 306 -18.64 10.51 2.90
N GLU A 307 -19.54 9.53 2.94
CA GLU A 307 -20.62 9.49 3.91
C GLU A 307 -20.08 9.12 5.28
N ALA A 308 -20.26 10.03 6.22
CA ALA A 308 -19.84 9.87 7.61
C ALA A 308 -20.72 10.84 8.42
N PRO A 309 -21.92 10.42 8.85
CA PRO A 309 -22.85 11.32 9.51
C PRO A 309 -22.30 11.81 10.86
N ALA A 310 -22.73 13.00 11.29
CA ALA A 310 -22.44 13.52 12.63
C ALA A 310 -23.39 12.92 13.68
N PRO A 311 -22.97 12.76 14.96
CA PRO A 311 -21.65 13.09 15.51
C PRO A 311 -20.60 12.02 15.20
N ARG A 312 -19.49 12.44 14.59
CA ARG A 312 -18.38 11.57 14.23
C ARG A 312 -17.54 11.25 15.46
N THR A 313 -16.99 10.04 15.50
CA THR A 313 -16.17 9.53 16.62
C THR A 313 -14.83 8.99 16.14
N GLY A 314 -13.87 8.83 17.05
CA GLY A 314 -12.55 8.31 16.73
C GLY A 314 -11.90 9.05 15.56
N LEU A 315 -11.31 8.31 14.61
CA LEU A 315 -10.62 8.91 13.46
C LEU A 315 -11.53 9.77 12.57
N LEU A 316 -12.82 9.45 12.43
CA LEU A 316 -13.74 10.26 11.62
C LEU A 316 -13.97 11.65 12.22
N SER A 317 -13.85 11.81 13.54
CA SER A 317 -14.01 13.12 14.19
C SER A 317 -12.94 14.13 13.78
N LEU A 318 -11.81 13.66 13.23
CA LEU A 318 -10.75 14.52 12.68
C LEU A 318 -11.16 15.23 11.39
N ALA A 319 -12.27 14.83 10.76
CA ALA A 319 -12.85 15.60 9.67
C ALA A 319 -13.53 16.88 10.16
N ASP A 320 -14.01 16.93 11.41
CA ASP A 320 -14.71 18.10 11.97
C ASP A 320 -13.70 19.18 12.33
N GLN A 321 -13.34 19.98 11.33
CA GLN A 321 -12.40 21.08 11.38
C GLN A 321 -13.13 22.42 11.21
N ARG A 322 -12.50 23.53 11.62
CA ARG A 322 -13.07 24.85 11.41
C ARG A 322 -13.15 25.16 9.90
N ALA A 323 -14.25 25.75 9.47
CA ALA A 323 -14.37 26.29 8.13
C ALA A 323 -13.44 27.52 7.95
N LEU A 324 -12.66 27.50 6.88
CA LEU A 324 -11.77 28.57 6.44
C LEU A 324 -12.39 29.35 5.29
N THR A 325 -11.89 30.57 5.11
CA THR A 325 -12.10 31.40 3.93
C THR A 325 -10.76 31.81 3.34
N MET A 326 -10.76 32.40 2.15
CA MET A 326 -9.54 32.96 1.53
C MET A 326 -8.84 34.03 2.39
N LYS A 327 -9.52 34.63 3.38
CA LYS A 327 -8.94 35.63 4.29
C LYS A 327 -8.11 35.03 5.41
N ASP A 328 -8.30 33.75 5.71
CA ASP A 328 -7.57 33.04 6.75
C ASP A 328 -6.15 32.65 6.30
N LEU A 329 -5.92 32.57 4.99
CA LEU A 329 -4.63 32.16 4.40
C LEU A 329 -3.51 33.20 4.65
N PRO A 330 -2.23 32.77 4.68
CA PRO A 330 -1.08 33.67 4.77
C PRO A 330 -0.97 34.54 3.49
N PRO A 331 -0.20 35.65 3.52
CA PRO A 331 0.04 36.44 2.32
C PRO A 331 0.89 35.66 1.31
N LEU A 332 0.21 35.09 0.31
CA LEU A 332 0.84 34.27 -0.72
C LEU A 332 1.79 35.08 -1.63
N PRO A 333 2.86 34.47 -2.17
CA PRO A 333 3.72 35.09 -3.18
C PRO A 333 2.96 35.60 -4.41
N PHE A 334 3.26 36.80 -4.89
CA PHE A 334 2.69 37.29 -6.17
C PHE A 334 2.83 36.27 -7.32
N SER A 335 3.94 35.52 -7.36
CA SER A 335 4.21 34.50 -8.37
C SER A 335 3.59 33.12 -8.11
N THR A 336 2.75 32.96 -7.08
CA THR A 336 2.15 31.67 -6.68
C THR A 336 1.65 30.89 -7.90
N SER A 337 2.25 29.72 -8.13
CA SER A 337 1.87 28.78 -9.19
C SER A 337 0.82 27.78 -8.71
N GLY A 338 0.79 27.53 -7.41
CA GLY A 338 -0.27 26.83 -6.71
C GLY A 338 -0.09 26.89 -5.20
N PHE A 339 -1.16 26.58 -4.48
CA PHE A 339 -1.20 26.51 -3.04
C PHE A 339 -2.18 25.44 -2.59
N HIS A 340 -1.98 24.96 -1.36
CA HIS A 340 -2.91 24.12 -0.62
C HIS A 340 -3.04 24.70 0.79
N ALA A 341 -4.26 24.90 1.26
CA ALA A 341 -4.54 25.33 2.62
C ALA A 341 -5.61 24.45 3.26
N CYS A 342 -5.46 24.15 4.55
CA CYS A 342 -6.42 23.36 5.31
C CYS A 342 -6.48 23.78 6.78
N SER A 343 -7.62 23.47 7.43
CA SER A 343 -7.78 23.61 8.88
C SER A 343 -7.38 22.31 9.58
N VAL A 344 -6.60 22.43 10.65
CA VAL A 344 -6.13 21.33 11.50
C VAL A 344 -6.15 21.76 12.96
N ASP A 345 -7.04 21.17 13.74
CA ASP A 345 -7.00 21.20 15.20
C ASP A 345 -5.95 20.19 15.70
N TRP A 346 -4.74 20.69 15.99
CA TRP A 346 -3.59 19.89 16.40
C TRP A 346 -3.80 19.19 17.74
N THR A 347 -4.45 19.85 18.69
CA THR A 347 -4.76 19.29 20.01
C THR A 347 -5.75 18.15 19.88
N LYS A 348 -6.86 18.37 19.15
CA LYS A 348 -7.83 17.31 18.85
C LYS A 348 -7.20 16.18 18.07
N LEU A 349 -6.31 16.47 17.11
CA LEU A 349 -5.54 15.46 16.38
C LEU A 349 -4.77 14.57 17.34
N TYR A 350 -3.96 15.15 18.23
CA TYR A 350 -3.17 14.43 19.22
C TYR A 350 -4.03 13.60 20.17
N GLN A 351 -5.03 14.22 20.80
CA GLN A 351 -5.91 13.56 21.76
C GLN A 351 -6.69 12.40 21.13
N THR A 352 -7.22 12.60 19.91
CA THR A 352 -7.96 11.56 19.19
C THR A 352 -7.07 10.37 18.86
N HIS A 353 -5.82 10.61 18.43
CA HIS A 353 -4.86 9.53 18.18
C HIS A 353 -4.61 8.70 19.44
N LEU A 354 -4.32 9.37 20.56
CA LEU A 354 -4.10 8.67 21.83
C LEU A 354 -5.35 7.88 22.26
N LYS A 355 -6.53 8.49 22.14
CA LYS A 355 -7.79 7.84 22.47
C LYS A 355 -8.03 6.59 21.62
N VAL A 356 -7.84 6.67 20.31
CA VAL A 356 -7.99 5.53 19.39
C VAL A 356 -7.01 4.42 19.74
N ILE A 357 -5.76 4.75 20.08
CA ILE A 357 -4.78 3.73 20.53
C ILE A 357 -5.29 3.05 21.80
N ARG A 358 -5.81 3.80 22.78
CA ARG A 358 -6.40 3.23 24.01
C ARG A 358 -7.63 2.36 23.72
N ASP A 359 -8.53 2.82 22.85
CA ASP A 359 -9.74 2.09 22.46
C ASP A 359 -9.39 0.76 21.75
N VAL A 360 -8.36 0.75 20.90
CA VAL A 360 -7.85 -0.47 20.26
C VAL A 360 -7.12 -1.36 21.27
N ALA A 361 -6.33 -0.79 22.17
CA ALA A 361 -5.64 -1.53 23.22
C ALA A 361 -6.63 -2.27 24.14
N ALA A 362 -7.81 -1.70 24.39
CA ALA A 362 -8.87 -2.35 25.16
C ALA A 362 -9.44 -3.63 24.52
N LEU A 363 -9.14 -3.90 23.25
CA LEU A 363 -9.49 -5.15 22.56
C LEU A 363 -8.42 -6.25 22.74
N LEU A 364 -7.25 -5.91 23.29
CA LEU A 364 -6.14 -6.82 23.56
C LEU A 364 -6.25 -7.42 24.97
N PRO A 365 -5.47 -8.47 25.29
CA PRO A 365 -5.34 -8.96 26.67
C PRO A 365 -4.97 -7.85 27.66
N GLU A 366 -5.48 -7.95 28.90
CA GLU A 366 -5.38 -6.88 29.91
C GLU A 366 -3.94 -6.44 30.20
N ASP A 367 -3.00 -7.38 30.23
CA ASP A 367 -1.58 -7.12 30.46
C ASP A 367 -0.96 -6.25 29.35
N THR A 368 -1.30 -6.56 28.11
CA THR A 368 -0.86 -5.85 26.91
C THR A 368 -1.49 -4.46 26.85
N ALA A 369 -2.79 -4.37 27.15
CA ALA A 369 -3.51 -3.10 27.22
C ALA A 369 -2.91 -2.17 28.28
N ALA A 370 -2.62 -2.69 29.49
CA ALA A 370 -1.99 -1.94 30.57
C ALA A 370 -0.59 -1.43 30.18
N GLN A 371 0.20 -2.25 29.48
CA GLN A 371 1.53 -1.84 29.00
C GLN A 371 1.44 -0.68 27.99
N ILE A 372 0.51 -0.75 27.04
CA ILE A 372 0.30 0.31 26.03
C ILE A 372 -0.15 1.60 26.71
N ASN A 373 -1.12 1.54 27.63
CA ASN A 373 -1.59 2.70 28.36
C ASN A 373 -0.46 3.35 29.17
N GLY A 374 0.36 2.54 29.84
CA GLY A 374 1.55 3.04 30.56
C GLY A 374 2.56 3.71 29.64
N MET A 375 2.75 3.23 28.40
CA MET A 375 3.61 3.89 27.41
C MET A 375 3.04 5.24 26.97
N ILE A 376 1.73 5.31 26.71
CA ILE A 376 1.06 6.54 26.30
C ILE A 376 1.18 7.61 27.40
N ASP A 377 0.90 7.23 28.65
CA ASP A 377 0.96 8.16 29.78
C ASP A 377 2.39 8.65 30.06
N ASN A 378 3.41 7.91 29.59
CA ASN A 378 4.82 8.26 29.72
C ASN A 378 5.39 9.04 28.51
N ILE A 379 4.59 9.37 27.49
CA ILE A 379 5.05 10.11 26.30
C ILE A 379 5.79 11.40 26.67
N PRO A 380 5.28 12.28 27.57
CA PRO A 380 5.96 13.52 27.92
C PRO A 380 7.36 13.30 28.52
N ALA A 381 7.54 12.24 29.30
CA ALA A 381 8.84 11.89 29.87
C ALA A 381 9.80 11.33 28.81
N ILE A 382 9.28 10.60 27.81
CA ILE A 382 10.08 10.04 26.70
C ILE A 382 10.58 11.16 25.79
N VAL A 383 9.70 12.09 25.42
CA VAL A 383 10.03 13.20 24.51
C VAL A 383 10.62 14.42 25.24
N GLN A 384 10.61 14.42 26.57
CA GLN A 384 11.17 15.44 27.46
C GLN A 384 10.46 16.81 27.41
N PHE A 385 9.26 16.87 26.86
CA PHE A 385 8.34 18.03 26.90
C PHE A 385 6.90 17.52 26.81
N ASP A 386 5.90 18.36 27.07
CA ASP A 386 4.49 18.00 26.91
C ASP A 386 4.05 18.30 25.47
N PRO A 387 3.83 17.30 24.59
CA PRO A 387 3.51 17.57 23.19
C PRO A 387 2.21 18.34 23.00
N GLU A 388 1.25 18.15 23.90
CA GLU A 388 -0.03 18.84 23.83
C GLU A 388 0.16 20.32 24.13
N LYS A 389 0.73 20.63 25.30
CA LYS A 389 0.83 22.01 25.79
C LYS A 389 1.96 22.82 25.16
N ASP A 390 3.10 22.19 24.92
CA ASP A 390 4.31 22.91 24.49
C ASP A 390 4.44 22.99 22.96
N LEU A 391 3.74 22.12 22.21
CA LEU A 391 3.83 22.07 20.74
C LEU A 391 2.49 22.22 20.02
N PHE A 392 1.44 21.47 20.39
CA PHE A 392 0.19 21.48 19.63
C PHE A 392 -0.76 22.63 20.00
N GLU A 393 -0.95 22.93 21.30
CA GLU A 393 -1.74 24.09 21.74
C GLU A 393 -1.20 25.44 21.24
N PRO A 394 0.13 25.68 21.17
CA PRO A 394 0.67 26.93 20.62
C PRO A 394 0.47 27.10 19.11
N LEU A 395 0.23 26.02 18.38
CA LEU A 395 -0.05 26.07 16.94
C LEU A 395 -1.51 26.44 16.71
N GLY A 396 -1.73 27.44 15.87
CA GLY A 396 -3.06 27.73 15.37
C GLY A 396 -3.49 26.72 14.31
N ASP A 397 -4.70 26.90 13.79
CA ASP A 397 -5.39 25.89 13.02
C ASP A 397 -5.23 25.95 11.49
N VAL A 398 -4.57 26.95 10.92
CA VAL A 398 -4.39 27.10 9.46
C VAL A 398 -3.03 26.56 9.04
N VAL A 399 -3.03 25.58 8.14
CA VAL A 399 -1.82 25.08 7.46
C VAL A 399 -1.90 25.45 5.99
N CYS A 400 -0.87 26.10 5.46
CA CYS A 400 -0.80 26.49 4.06
C CYS A 400 0.56 26.17 3.44
N VAL A 401 0.56 25.35 2.39
CA VAL A 401 1.72 25.07 1.53
C VAL A 401 1.55 25.83 0.22
N TYR A 402 2.58 26.50 -0.27
CA TYR A 402 2.50 27.26 -1.51
C TYR A 402 3.80 27.23 -2.31
N GLY A 403 3.66 27.37 -3.63
CA GLY A 403 4.80 27.49 -4.55
C GLY A 403 5.32 28.92 -4.64
N ASP A 404 6.62 29.12 -4.43
CA ASP A 404 7.35 30.37 -4.69
C ASP A 404 8.49 30.15 -5.71
N PRO A 405 8.16 30.09 -7.02
CA PRO A 405 9.14 29.72 -8.04
C PRO A 405 10.27 30.75 -8.23
N ARG A 406 10.19 31.94 -7.63
CA ARG A 406 11.25 32.96 -7.73
C ARG A 406 12.38 32.74 -6.73
N ASN A 407 12.15 31.96 -5.68
CA ASN A 407 13.05 31.82 -4.54
C ASN A 407 13.68 30.41 -4.44
N SER A 408 13.86 29.72 -5.57
CA SER A 408 14.51 28.41 -5.64
C SER A 408 15.13 28.13 -7.01
N VAL A 409 16.12 27.23 -7.03
CA VAL A 409 16.68 26.64 -8.26
C VAL A 409 15.56 25.89 -9.02
N PHE A 410 15.53 26.05 -10.34
CA PHE A 410 14.53 25.44 -11.26
C PHE A 410 13.05 25.77 -10.98
N GLY A 411 12.74 26.77 -10.15
CA GLY A 411 11.36 27.16 -9.87
C GLY A 411 10.60 26.22 -8.91
N LEU A 412 11.32 25.34 -8.21
CA LEU A 412 10.77 24.36 -7.25
C LEU A 412 10.60 24.93 -5.83
N GLY A 413 10.53 26.26 -5.68
CA GLY A 413 10.47 26.89 -4.37
C GLY A 413 9.15 26.58 -3.70
N MET A 414 9.20 26.09 -2.47
CA MET A 414 8.04 25.78 -1.65
C MET A 414 8.18 26.50 -0.31
N GLY A 415 7.09 27.12 0.12
CA GLY A 415 6.92 27.63 1.47
C GLY A 415 5.80 26.90 2.19
N LEU A 416 5.95 26.74 3.50
CA LEU A 416 4.94 26.25 4.42
C LEU A 416 4.71 27.34 5.47
N ALA A 417 3.46 27.68 5.72
CA ALA A 417 3.04 28.56 6.79
C ALA A 417 2.02 27.82 7.66
N ILE A 418 2.23 27.84 8.97
CA ILE A 418 1.27 27.33 9.96
C ILE A 418 0.91 28.50 10.86
N SER A 419 -0.37 28.77 11.08
CA SER A 419 -0.78 29.83 12.01
C SER A 419 -0.33 29.50 13.43
N VAL A 420 -0.15 30.52 14.26
CA VAL A 420 0.38 30.39 15.62
C VAL A 420 -0.50 31.20 16.56
N ASP A 421 -0.88 30.57 17.67
CA ASP A 421 -1.68 31.18 18.73
C ASP A 421 -0.81 31.61 19.93
N ASP A 422 0.27 30.88 20.23
CA ASP A 422 1.29 31.25 21.23
C ASP A 422 2.72 31.17 20.65
N PRO A 423 3.22 32.27 20.04
CA PRO A 423 4.52 32.27 19.39
C PRO A 423 5.70 32.13 20.35
N GLU A 424 5.57 32.60 21.59
CA GLU A 424 6.67 32.57 22.55
C GLU A 424 6.92 31.16 23.09
N THR A 425 5.85 30.43 23.43
CA THR A 425 5.96 29.02 23.81
C THR A 425 6.50 28.20 22.64
N LEU A 426 5.97 28.39 21.43
CA LEU A 426 6.39 27.63 20.25
C LEU A 426 7.86 27.84 19.89
N LYS A 427 8.37 29.09 19.95
CA LYS A 427 9.79 29.41 19.72
C LYS A 427 10.71 28.62 20.66
N ARG A 428 10.38 28.62 21.96
CA ARG A 428 11.14 27.91 22.98
C ARG A 428 11.15 26.40 22.68
N THR A 429 9.97 25.81 22.48
CA THR A 429 9.83 24.37 22.25
C THR A 429 10.57 23.91 21.00
N LEU A 430 10.40 24.59 19.86
CA LEU A 430 11.07 24.19 18.61
C LEU A 430 12.59 24.22 18.73
N LYS A 431 13.13 25.22 19.44
CA LYS A 431 14.57 25.34 19.67
C LYS A 431 15.10 24.19 20.54
N ASP A 432 14.42 23.90 21.65
CA ASP A 432 14.84 22.86 22.60
C ASP A 432 14.71 21.45 21.99
N VAL A 433 13.62 21.19 21.26
CA VAL A 433 13.36 19.91 20.59
C VAL A 433 14.37 19.65 19.47
N LEU A 434 14.57 20.62 18.55
CA LEU A 434 15.51 20.43 17.45
C LEU A 434 16.96 20.33 17.92
N GLY A 435 17.33 21.10 18.95
CA GLY A 435 18.64 21.00 19.58
C GLY A 435 18.88 19.59 20.13
N SER A 436 17.93 19.09 20.93
CA SER A 436 18.01 17.76 21.55
C SER A 436 18.08 16.63 20.51
N ILE A 437 17.27 16.69 19.45
CA ILE A 437 17.26 15.67 18.39
C ILE A 437 18.61 15.61 17.65
N ILE A 438 19.20 16.76 17.35
CA ILE A 438 20.47 16.84 16.61
C ILE A 438 21.62 16.32 17.47
N GLU A 439 21.68 16.73 18.75
CA GLU A 439 22.69 16.27 19.70
C GLU A 439 22.67 14.75 19.89
N GLN A 440 21.48 14.15 19.96
CA GLN A 440 21.34 12.70 20.20
C GLN A 440 21.64 11.83 18.98
N ASN A 441 21.44 12.33 17.75
CA ASN A 441 21.43 11.47 16.57
C ASN A 441 22.49 11.78 15.52
N ARG A 442 22.85 13.05 15.29
CA ARG A 442 23.73 13.46 14.17
C ARG A 442 24.52 14.77 14.42
N PRO A 443 25.27 14.88 15.53
CA PRO A 443 25.93 16.15 15.90
C PRO A 443 27.00 16.62 14.89
N GLU A 444 27.59 15.71 14.10
CA GLU A 444 28.65 16.06 13.14
C GLU A 444 28.13 16.43 11.73
N GLU A 445 26.89 16.07 11.39
CA GLU A 445 26.33 16.22 10.02
C GLU A 445 25.39 17.41 9.84
N VAL A 446 24.74 17.85 10.94
CA VAL A 446 23.72 18.90 10.92
C VAL A 446 24.02 19.94 11.98
N ARG A 447 24.05 21.22 11.59
CA ARG A 447 24.25 22.35 12.51
C ARG A 447 23.04 23.28 12.48
N LEU A 448 22.62 23.73 13.66
CA LEU A 448 21.64 24.81 13.77
C LEU A 448 22.38 26.14 13.72
N ARG A 449 21.94 27.01 12.81
CA ARG A 449 22.40 28.38 12.72
C ARG A 449 21.23 29.34 12.90
N THR A 450 21.28 30.12 13.96
CA THR A 450 20.33 31.20 14.20
C THR A 450 20.87 32.51 13.64
N THR A 451 20.07 33.23 12.88
CA THR A 451 20.37 34.58 12.38
C THR A 451 19.20 35.50 12.63
N GLU A 452 19.44 36.71 13.09
CA GLU A 452 18.41 37.73 13.22
C GLU A 452 18.23 38.48 11.89
N LYS A 453 17.00 38.54 11.37
CA LYS A 453 16.65 39.33 10.19
C LYS A 453 15.24 39.90 10.34
N HIS A 454 15.05 41.15 9.91
CA HIS A 454 13.75 41.83 9.93
C HIS A 454 13.07 41.81 11.31
N GLY A 455 13.86 41.83 12.40
CA GLY A 455 13.38 41.75 13.78
C GLY A 455 12.88 40.37 14.22
N ARG A 456 13.13 39.30 13.44
CA ARG A 456 12.81 37.91 13.80
C ARG A 456 14.06 37.04 13.78
N GLU A 457 14.04 35.99 14.60
CA GLU A 457 15.03 34.91 14.54
C GLU A 457 14.69 33.93 13.43
N LEU A 458 15.64 33.70 12.51
CA LEU A 458 15.59 32.64 11.51
C LEU A 458 16.53 31.53 11.96
N VAL A 459 15.99 30.33 12.11
CA VAL A 459 16.76 29.14 12.49
C VAL A 459 16.93 28.26 11.26
N THR A 460 18.18 28.08 10.82
CA THR A 460 18.55 27.31 9.63
C THR A 460 19.23 26.01 10.02
N LEU A 461 18.80 24.91 9.39
CA LEU A 461 19.43 23.61 9.49
C LEU A 461 20.47 23.50 8.37
N GLU A 462 21.74 23.70 8.71
CA GLU A 462 22.86 23.55 7.77
C GLU A 462 23.28 22.07 7.70
N MET A 463 23.10 21.45 6.53
CA MET A 463 23.50 20.06 6.26
C MET A 463 24.79 20.02 5.42
N GLY A 464 25.70 19.09 5.74
CA GLY A 464 27.04 19.03 5.13
C GLY A 464 27.13 18.90 3.59
N SER A 465 26.04 18.55 2.89
CA SER A 465 26.00 18.36 1.43
C SER A 465 25.34 19.50 0.61
N GLY A 466 24.99 20.63 1.23
CA GLY A 466 24.99 21.97 0.60
C GLY A 466 23.98 22.31 -0.52
N ALA A 467 22.99 21.48 -0.86
CA ALA A 467 21.99 21.84 -1.87
C ALA A 467 20.71 22.49 -1.29
N PHE A 468 20.36 22.17 -0.04
CA PHE A 468 19.15 22.65 0.63
C PHE A 468 19.45 22.93 2.10
N ASN A 469 19.04 24.10 2.58
CA ASN A 469 19.23 24.53 3.97
C ASN A 469 17.86 24.96 4.52
N PRO A 470 17.05 24.00 5.01
CA PRO A 470 15.73 24.30 5.54
C PRO A 470 15.82 25.34 6.66
N THR A 471 14.94 26.33 6.60
CA THR A 471 14.91 27.43 7.56
C THR A 471 13.49 27.63 8.04
N TYR A 472 13.34 27.85 9.35
CA TYR A 472 12.08 28.30 9.92
C TYR A 472 12.23 29.60 10.69
N ALA A 473 11.11 30.32 10.83
CA ALA A 473 10.97 31.49 11.68
C ALA A 473 9.56 31.52 12.26
N VAL A 474 9.44 31.83 13.55
CA VAL A 474 8.14 32.03 14.21
C VAL A 474 7.89 33.53 14.32
N ASP A 475 6.92 34.02 13.55
CA ASP A 475 6.35 35.36 13.65
C ASP A 475 5.15 35.35 14.61
N ASP A 476 4.60 36.53 14.94
CA ASP A 476 3.47 36.67 15.87
C ASP A 476 2.24 35.85 15.46
N LYS A 477 2.00 35.69 14.15
CA LYS A 477 0.85 34.94 13.62
C LYS A 477 1.23 33.65 12.87
N TRP A 478 2.48 33.49 12.44
CA TRP A 478 2.86 32.42 11.52
C TRP A 478 4.21 31.78 11.84
N LEU A 479 4.22 30.46 11.91
CA LEU A 479 5.41 29.64 11.74
C LEU A 479 5.68 29.51 10.24
N CYS A 480 6.72 30.20 9.78
CA CYS A 480 7.18 30.24 8.40
C CYS A 480 8.29 29.21 8.20
N ILE A 481 8.13 28.27 7.27
CA ILE A 481 9.13 27.25 6.94
C ILE A 481 9.44 27.32 5.44
N GLY A 482 10.72 27.36 5.10
CA GLY A 482 11.21 27.39 3.73
C GLY A 482 12.32 26.36 3.51
N LEU A 483 12.41 25.84 2.29
CA LEU A 483 13.51 24.93 1.90
C LEU A 483 14.88 25.63 1.87
N LEU A 484 14.87 26.96 1.74
CA LEU A 484 16.02 27.84 1.78
C LEU A 484 15.71 29.04 2.71
N PRO A 485 16.74 29.69 3.30
CA PRO A 485 16.54 30.87 4.14
C PRO A 485 15.78 31.99 3.43
N GLN A 486 16.03 32.17 2.13
CA GLN A 486 15.39 33.18 1.30
C GLN A 486 13.88 32.95 1.16
N SER A 487 13.43 31.70 1.15
CA SER A 487 12.01 31.37 1.04
C SER A 487 11.25 31.76 2.31
N ALA A 488 11.82 31.47 3.49
CA ALA A 488 11.25 31.87 4.78
C ALA A 488 11.29 33.41 4.94
N GLU A 489 12.43 34.04 4.62
CA GLU A 489 12.60 35.50 4.66
C GLU A 489 11.59 36.22 3.75
N ALA A 490 11.32 35.68 2.57
CA ALA A 490 10.36 36.27 1.65
C ALA A 490 8.92 36.21 2.16
N LEU A 491 8.54 35.27 3.04
CA LEU A 491 7.23 35.29 3.69
C LEU A 491 7.17 36.36 4.78
N LEU A 492 8.22 36.47 5.61
CA LEU A 492 8.31 37.51 6.65
C LEU A 492 8.21 38.92 6.06
N LEU A 493 8.91 39.17 4.94
CA LEU A 493 8.82 40.45 4.22
C LEU A 493 7.42 40.73 3.66
N ARG A 494 6.63 39.70 3.34
CA ARG A 494 5.23 39.85 2.91
C ARG A 494 4.30 40.17 4.07
N LEU A 495 4.53 39.56 5.23
CA LEU A 495 3.84 39.90 6.47
C LEU A 495 4.08 41.37 6.85
N ASP A 496 5.29 41.87 6.62
CA ASP A 496 5.65 43.30 6.79
C ASP A 496 5.08 44.23 5.70
N GLY A 497 4.42 43.70 4.65
CA GLY A 497 3.95 44.48 3.51
C GLY A 497 5.05 45.04 2.59
N LYS A 498 6.30 44.56 2.73
CA LYS A 498 7.45 45.00 1.92
C LYS A 498 7.53 44.31 0.56
N LEU A 499 6.89 43.14 0.41
CA LEU A 499 6.80 42.40 -0.85
C LEU A 499 5.36 42.31 -1.34
N THR A 500 5.19 42.30 -2.66
CA THR A 500 3.86 42.20 -3.27
C THR A 500 3.21 40.85 -2.99
N ASN A 501 1.97 40.92 -2.48
CA ASN A 501 1.13 39.75 -2.24
C ASN A 501 0.40 39.33 -3.51
N TRP A 502 0.07 38.05 -3.56
CA TRP A 502 -0.82 37.51 -4.59
C TRP A 502 -2.18 38.18 -4.54
N GLN A 503 -2.72 38.44 -5.73
CA GLN A 503 -4.10 38.90 -5.92
C GLN A 503 -4.72 38.01 -7.01
N PRO A 504 -5.95 37.49 -6.80
CA PRO A 504 -6.60 36.66 -7.81
C PRO A 504 -6.81 37.48 -9.08
N SER A 505 -6.25 37.00 -10.19
CA SER A 505 -6.63 37.54 -11.51
C SER A 505 -8.09 37.24 -11.80
N ARG A 506 -8.70 37.88 -12.80
CA ARG A 506 -10.08 37.59 -13.23
C ARG A 506 -10.41 36.09 -13.34
N THR A 507 -9.55 35.28 -13.99
CA THR A 507 -9.80 33.83 -14.15
C THR A 507 -9.70 33.04 -12.85
N TRP A 508 -8.96 33.55 -11.85
CA TRP A 508 -8.92 32.97 -10.51
C TRP A 508 -10.20 33.32 -9.75
N GLN A 509 -10.63 34.58 -9.84
CA GLN A 509 -11.88 35.02 -9.22
C GLN A 509 -13.08 34.26 -9.76
N GLU A 510 -13.20 34.10 -11.08
CA GLU A 510 -14.26 33.29 -11.71
C GLU A 510 -14.26 31.82 -11.23
N GLY A 511 -13.08 31.28 -10.92
CA GLY A 511 -12.97 29.93 -10.36
C GLY A 511 -13.36 29.87 -8.89
N LEU A 512 -12.93 30.84 -8.08
CA LEU A 512 -13.25 30.95 -6.65
C LEU A 512 -14.75 31.21 -6.44
N ASP A 513 -15.36 32.06 -7.27
CA ASP A 513 -16.81 32.36 -7.22
C ASP A 513 -17.66 31.13 -7.58
N ALA A 514 -17.10 30.16 -8.31
CA ALA A 514 -17.75 28.89 -8.63
C ALA A 514 -17.59 27.83 -7.53
N MET A 515 -16.75 28.09 -6.53
CA MET A 515 -16.50 27.21 -5.40
C MET A 515 -17.26 27.69 -4.15
N PRO A 516 -17.48 26.80 -3.17
CA PRO A 516 -17.94 27.21 -1.85
C PRO A 516 -17.08 28.33 -1.25
N GLY A 517 -17.73 29.30 -0.62
CA GLY A 517 -17.05 30.43 0.03
C GLY A 517 -16.36 30.07 1.35
N GLU A 518 -16.79 28.96 1.96
CA GLU A 518 -16.23 28.37 3.17
C GLU A 518 -15.79 26.94 2.87
N PHE A 519 -14.64 26.52 3.42
CA PHE A 519 -14.06 25.21 3.17
C PHE A 519 -13.17 24.76 4.32
N THR A 520 -13.08 23.47 4.61
CA THR A 520 -12.07 22.92 5.54
C THR A 520 -10.71 22.79 4.87
N SER A 521 -10.67 22.65 3.54
CA SER A 521 -9.44 22.80 2.75
C SER A 521 -9.68 23.30 1.33
N ILE A 522 -8.67 23.95 0.76
CA ILE A 522 -8.66 24.44 -0.62
C ILE A 522 -7.31 24.15 -1.26
N THR A 523 -7.34 23.78 -2.53
CA THR A 523 -6.16 23.66 -3.39
C THR A 523 -6.39 24.47 -4.65
N GLY A 524 -5.42 25.32 -5.00
CA GLY A 524 -5.43 26.07 -6.24
C GLY A 524 -4.16 25.84 -7.01
N THR A 525 -4.25 25.58 -8.32
CA THR A 525 -3.08 25.49 -9.21
C THR A 525 -3.35 26.16 -10.54
N ASP A 526 -2.33 26.82 -11.11
CA ASP A 526 -2.42 27.41 -12.45
C ASP A 526 -1.61 26.56 -13.45
N PRO A 527 -2.27 25.65 -14.21
CA PRO A 527 -1.57 24.74 -15.11
C PRO A 527 -0.85 25.47 -16.24
N ARG A 528 -1.25 26.70 -16.61
CA ARG A 528 -0.63 27.46 -17.70
C ARG A 528 0.87 27.65 -17.47
N LYS A 529 1.29 27.87 -16.23
CA LYS A 529 2.71 28.06 -15.88
C LYS A 529 3.49 26.76 -16.10
N SER A 530 2.95 25.64 -15.62
CA SER A 530 3.56 24.31 -15.76
C SER A 530 3.66 23.87 -17.23
N TYR A 531 2.60 24.05 -18.02
CA TYR A 531 2.62 23.70 -19.45
C TYR A 531 3.59 24.58 -20.24
N ARG A 532 3.69 25.88 -19.93
CA ARG A 532 4.70 26.76 -20.54
C ARG A 532 6.12 26.32 -20.22
N PHE A 533 6.36 25.88 -18.99
CA PHE A 533 7.65 25.33 -18.60
C PHE A 533 7.94 24.01 -19.32
N LEU A 534 7.04 23.03 -19.23
CA LEU A 534 7.20 21.69 -19.84
C LEU A 534 7.43 21.78 -21.34
N LEU A 535 6.60 22.54 -22.07
CA LEU A 535 6.76 22.72 -23.52
C LEU A 535 8.00 23.56 -23.87
N GLY A 536 8.42 24.46 -22.97
CA GLY A 536 9.66 25.21 -23.13
C GLY A 536 10.92 24.35 -23.01
N VAL A 537 10.90 23.32 -22.16
CA VAL A 537 12.03 22.38 -21.97
C VAL A 537 11.93 21.11 -22.84
N ALA A 538 10.76 20.81 -23.40
CA ALA A 538 10.54 19.63 -24.23
C ALA A 538 11.53 19.47 -25.39
N PRO A 539 11.93 20.53 -26.14
CA PRO A 539 12.98 20.41 -27.17
C PRO A 539 14.30 19.86 -26.65
N LEU A 540 14.72 20.31 -25.46
CA LEU A 540 15.95 19.86 -24.82
C LEU A 540 15.86 18.40 -24.40
N LEU A 541 14.73 17.99 -23.82
CA LEU A 541 14.48 16.60 -23.42
C LEU A 541 14.43 15.67 -24.63
N MET A 542 13.73 16.06 -25.70
CA MET A 542 13.67 15.29 -26.95
C MET A 542 15.06 15.12 -27.57
N SER A 543 15.87 16.18 -27.59
CA SER A 543 17.26 16.11 -28.08
C SER A 543 18.13 15.19 -27.22
N ALA A 544 17.96 15.22 -25.89
CA ALA A 544 18.68 14.32 -24.98
C ALA A 544 18.27 12.86 -25.18
N VAL A 545 16.98 12.59 -25.35
CA VAL A 545 16.45 11.24 -25.66
C VAL A 545 16.99 10.75 -27.01
N GLN A 546 16.94 11.58 -28.06
CA GLN A 546 17.52 11.24 -29.38
C GLN A 546 19.01 10.91 -29.26
N THR A 547 19.77 11.74 -28.53
CA THR A 547 21.20 11.52 -28.30
C THR A 547 21.45 10.20 -27.57
N GLY A 548 20.66 9.91 -26.52
CA GLY A 548 20.73 8.66 -25.78
C GLY A 548 20.40 7.44 -26.65
N LEU A 549 19.36 7.53 -27.48
CA LEU A 549 18.98 6.45 -28.40
C LEU A 549 20.05 6.22 -29.48
N ASN A 550 20.60 7.29 -30.07
CA ASN A 550 21.71 7.19 -31.02
C ASN A 550 22.95 6.55 -30.38
N GLN A 551 23.28 6.91 -29.13
CA GLN A 551 24.41 6.33 -28.40
C GLN A 551 24.21 4.86 -28.01
N SER A 552 22.96 4.45 -27.77
CA SER A 552 22.63 3.06 -27.43
C SER A 552 22.68 2.10 -28.63
N GLY A 553 22.75 2.61 -29.86
CA GLY A 553 22.67 1.80 -31.08
C GLY A 553 21.28 1.19 -31.36
N LEU A 554 20.25 1.58 -30.58
CA LEU A 554 18.85 1.16 -30.79
C LEU A 554 18.24 1.78 -32.06
N LEU A 555 18.78 2.92 -32.51
CA LEU A 555 18.51 3.53 -33.80
C LEU A 555 19.69 3.21 -34.73
N GLY A 556 19.42 2.81 -35.97
CA GLY A 556 20.47 2.66 -36.99
C GLY A 556 21.28 3.96 -37.14
N GLN A 557 22.52 3.89 -37.63
CA GLN A 557 23.47 5.02 -37.62
C GLN A 557 22.98 6.32 -38.31
N ASP A 558 21.85 6.27 -39.04
CA ASP A 558 21.19 7.40 -39.71
C ASP A 558 19.67 7.50 -39.45
N ALA A 559 19.13 6.83 -38.42
CA ALA A 559 17.68 6.84 -38.13
C ALA A 559 17.29 8.02 -37.22
N ASP A 560 16.55 8.98 -37.76
CA ASP A 560 15.92 10.07 -37.01
C ASP A 560 14.61 9.59 -36.37
N LEU A 561 14.27 10.06 -35.17
CA LEU A 561 12.93 9.82 -34.64
C LEU A 561 11.93 10.46 -35.62
N SER A 562 10.87 9.74 -36.01
CA SER A 562 9.83 10.27 -36.91
C SER A 562 9.02 11.43 -36.29
N VAL A 563 9.35 11.82 -35.06
CA VAL A 563 8.81 12.97 -34.35
C VAL A 563 9.88 14.04 -34.20
N SER A 564 9.64 15.18 -34.83
CA SER A 564 10.51 16.35 -34.74
C SER A 564 10.10 17.23 -33.56
N VAL A 565 11.06 18.00 -33.03
CA VAL A 565 10.77 19.14 -32.15
C VAL A 565 9.76 20.10 -32.78
N ALA A 566 9.74 20.21 -34.11
CA ALA A 566 8.79 21.04 -34.85
C ALA A 566 7.34 20.54 -34.78
N ASP A 567 7.11 19.28 -34.39
CA ASP A 567 5.77 18.74 -34.17
C ASP A 567 5.17 19.17 -32.83
N LEU A 568 5.97 19.76 -31.92
CA LEU A 568 5.46 20.29 -30.66
C LEU A 568 4.73 21.62 -30.89
N PRO A 569 3.48 21.76 -30.43
CA PRO A 569 2.77 23.01 -30.59
C PRO A 569 3.35 24.11 -29.70
N PRO A 570 3.21 25.39 -30.09
CA PRO A 570 3.63 26.50 -29.24
C PRO A 570 2.94 26.46 -27.87
N ALA A 571 3.70 26.69 -26.81
CA ALA A 571 3.18 26.66 -25.45
C ALA A 571 2.01 27.64 -25.20
N GLU A 572 2.01 28.77 -25.91
CA GLU A 572 0.93 29.75 -25.86
C GLU A 572 -0.39 29.17 -26.43
N LEU A 573 -0.31 28.39 -27.51
CA LEU A 573 -1.46 27.76 -28.14
C LEU A 573 -2.14 26.76 -27.19
N VAL A 574 -1.34 26.00 -26.45
CA VAL A 574 -1.83 25.06 -25.42
C VAL A 574 -2.37 25.81 -24.21
N ALA A 575 -1.63 26.79 -23.69
CA ALA A 575 -1.97 27.46 -22.43
C ALA A 575 -3.11 28.49 -22.54
N ARG A 576 -3.42 29.03 -23.73
CA ARG A 576 -4.42 30.11 -23.88
C ARG A 576 -5.84 29.73 -23.42
N SER A 577 -6.21 28.45 -23.57
CA SER A 577 -7.53 27.94 -23.22
C SER A 577 -7.62 27.51 -21.77
N LEU A 578 -6.48 27.31 -21.11
CA LEU A 578 -6.41 26.82 -19.74
C LEU A 578 -6.71 27.93 -18.73
N PHE A 579 -7.18 27.51 -17.57
CA PHE A 579 -7.50 28.38 -16.44
C PHE A 579 -7.14 27.66 -15.13
N PRO A 580 -7.11 28.38 -13.99
CA PRO A 580 -6.75 27.78 -12.71
C PRO A 580 -7.66 26.63 -12.31
N ASN A 581 -7.05 25.53 -11.86
CA ASN A 581 -7.73 24.39 -11.28
C ASN A 581 -7.92 24.65 -9.78
N LEU A 582 -9.12 24.38 -9.28
CA LEU A 582 -9.51 24.59 -7.90
C LEU A 582 -10.16 23.33 -7.34
N SER A 583 -9.82 22.98 -6.11
CA SER A 583 -10.43 21.91 -5.37
C SER A 583 -10.73 22.40 -3.96
N THR A 584 -11.95 22.19 -3.47
CA THR A 584 -12.36 22.53 -2.10
C THR A 584 -12.87 21.28 -1.39
N CYS A 585 -12.71 21.24 -0.08
CA CYS A 585 -13.30 20.25 0.81
C CYS A 585 -14.23 20.98 1.79
N GLU A 586 -15.44 20.48 1.95
CA GLU A 586 -16.45 20.91 2.89
C GLU A 586 -16.81 19.73 3.80
N VAL A 587 -17.11 20.02 5.06
CA VAL A 587 -17.56 19.02 6.03
C VAL A 587 -18.86 19.53 6.63
N ASN A 588 -19.93 18.72 6.55
CA ASN A 588 -21.25 19.04 7.08
C ASN A 588 -21.79 17.87 7.92
N ASP A 589 -23.09 17.84 8.22
CA ASP A 589 -23.69 16.78 9.05
C ASP A 589 -23.80 15.42 8.33
N GLU A 590 -23.80 15.40 7.00
CA GLU A 590 -23.93 14.16 6.21
C GLU A 590 -22.57 13.49 5.94
N GLY A 591 -21.51 14.28 5.76
CA GLY A 591 -20.23 13.75 5.35
C GLY A 591 -19.18 14.79 5.02
N ILE A 592 -18.16 14.30 4.30
CA ILE A 592 -17.06 15.10 3.76
C ILE A 592 -17.28 15.18 2.24
N HIS A 593 -17.24 16.38 1.70
CA HIS A 593 -17.53 16.65 0.29
C HIS A 593 -16.37 17.37 -0.35
N TRP A 594 -15.87 16.86 -1.46
CA TRP A 594 -14.88 17.52 -2.30
C TRP A 594 -15.52 17.95 -3.61
N GLN A 595 -15.23 19.18 -4.01
CA GLN A 595 -15.60 19.71 -5.32
C GLN A 595 -14.34 20.16 -6.04
N THR A 596 -14.12 19.64 -7.24
CA THR A 596 -12.96 19.97 -8.05
C THR A 596 -13.38 20.46 -9.42
N ARG A 597 -12.80 21.59 -9.84
CA ARG A 597 -12.99 22.22 -11.15
C ARG A 597 -11.64 22.32 -11.83
N THR A 598 -11.51 21.71 -13.00
CA THR A 598 -10.26 21.69 -13.75
C THR A 598 -10.43 22.14 -15.20
N SER A 599 -9.40 22.79 -15.73
CA SER A 599 -9.27 23.10 -17.16
C SER A 599 -8.73 21.93 -17.98
N LEU A 600 -7.99 21.03 -17.31
CA LEU A 600 -7.49 19.77 -17.84
C LEU A 600 -7.69 18.71 -16.74
N PRO A 601 -8.28 17.55 -17.05
CA PRO A 601 -8.46 16.49 -16.08
C PRO A 601 -7.10 16.04 -15.50
N GLY A 602 -6.99 15.96 -14.17
CA GLY A 602 -5.94 15.18 -13.53
C GLY A 602 -6.28 13.70 -13.60
N ILE A 603 -5.28 12.82 -13.51
CA ILE A 603 -5.54 11.37 -13.36
C ILE A 603 -6.03 11.15 -11.92
N PRO A 604 -7.26 10.63 -11.69
CA PRO A 604 -7.93 10.63 -10.38
C PRO A 604 -7.32 9.74 -9.28
N PHE A 605 -6.09 9.22 -9.41
CA PHE A 605 -5.62 8.17 -8.51
C PHE A 605 -4.19 8.28 -7.95
N LEU A 606 -3.40 9.30 -8.32
CA LEU A 606 -2.05 9.48 -7.76
C LEU A 606 -1.69 10.97 -7.65
N GLY A 607 -2.12 11.63 -6.56
CA GLY A 607 -1.52 12.89 -6.09
C GLY A 607 -1.52 14.08 -7.06
N GLY A 608 -2.31 14.05 -8.14
CA GLY A 608 -2.41 15.12 -9.12
C GLY A 608 -3.74 15.85 -9.02
N GLY A 609 -3.72 17.11 -8.60
CA GLY A 609 -4.75 18.11 -8.91
C GLY A 609 -6.16 17.96 -8.31
N ASP A 610 -6.58 16.77 -7.91
CA ASP A 610 -7.92 16.49 -7.39
C ASP A 610 -7.82 16.22 -5.88
N GLY A 611 -8.49 17.08 -5.09
CA GLY A 611 -8.70 17.18 -3.63
C GLY A 611 -8.32 16.08 -2.61
N GLY A 612 -7.99 14.86 -3.02
CA GLY A 612 -7.56 13.77 -2.13
C GLY A 612 -6.11 13.89 -1.61
N SER A 613 -5.30 14.81 -2.14
CA SER A 613 -3.92 15.01 -1.68
C SER A 613 -3.79 15.61 -0.27
N SER A 614 -4.86 16.15 0.31
CA SER A 614 -4.84 16.65 1.69
C SER A 614 -4.97 15.54 2.74
N MET A 615 -5.58 14.39 2.41
CA MET A 615 -5.58 13.24 3.31
C MET A 615 -4.22 12.55 3.42
N VAL A 616 -3.35 12.72 2.41
CA VAL A 616 -1.94 12.26 2.49
C VAL A 616 -1.13 13.15 3.45
N ALA A 617 -1.53 14.39 3.71
CA ALA A 617 -0.85 15.25 4.68
C ALA A 617 -1.11 14.81 6.13
N ILE A 618 -2.33 14.39 6.46
CA ILE A 618 -2.66 13.86 7.81
C ILE A 618 -2.17 12.42 7.97
N ALA A 619 -2.29 11.58 6.92
CA ALA A 619 -1.65 10.25 6.90
C ALA A 619 -0.11 10.33 6.91
N GLY A 620 0.46 11.42 6.38
CA GLY A 620 1.88 11.75 6.42
C GLY A 620 2.36 12.18 7.81
N LEU A 621 1.52 12.86 8.60
CA LEU A 621 1.81 13.17 10.00
C LEU A 621 1.81 11.91 10.89
N THR A 622 0.98 10.89 10.60
CA THR A 622 1.17 9.55 11.19
C THR A 622 2.46 8.85 10.75
N ALA A 623 3.07 9.24 9.62
CA ALA A 623 4.40 8.77 9.21
C ALA A 623 5.55 9.48 9.96
N VAL A 624 5.32 10.66 10.54
CA VAL A 624 6.30 11.36 11.39
C VAL A 624 6.29 10.83 12.83
N LEU A 625 5.18 10.26 13.29
CA LEU A 625 5.10 9.49 14.55
C LEU A 625 5.45 8.00 14.39
N LEU A 626 5.75 7.57 13.16
CA LEU A 626 6.22 6.22 12.86
C LEU A 626 7.48 5.79 13.63
N PRO A 627 8.42 6.65 14.09
CA PRO A 627 9.54 6.21 14.92
C PRO A 627 9.07 5.62 16.27
N ALA A 628 8.03 6.21 16.89
CA ALA A 628 7.46 5.71 18.16
C ALA A 628 6.65 4.42 17.96
N VAL A 629 5.90 4.32 16.85
CA VAL A 629 5.21 3.07 16.46
C VAL A 629 6.18 2.00 15.95
N GLN A 630 7.34 2.38 15.42
CA GLN A 630 8.41 1.46 15.02
C GLN A 630 9.10 0.86 16.23
N GLN A 631 9.29 1.61 17.33
CA GLN A 631 9.73 1.04 18.61
C GLN A 631 8.70 0.03 19.15
N ALA A 632 7.40 0.37 19.14
CA ALA A 632 6.32 -0.56 19.52
C ALA A 632 6.22 -1.78 18.60
N ARG A 633 6.38 -1.63 17.28
CA ARG A 633 6.44 -2.75 16.32
C ARG A 633 7.68 -3.60 16.49
N THR A 634 8.83 -3.00 16.81
CA THR A 634 10.08 -3.74 17.08
C THR A 634 9.95 -4.52 18.38
N ALA A 635 9.36 -3.93 19.43
CA ALA A 635 9.02 -4.61 20.67
C ALA A 635 7.97 -5.72 20.47
N ALA A 636 6.94 -5.49 19.64
CA ALA A 636 5.94 -6.51 19.29
C ALA A 636 6.55 -7.67 18.49
N ARG A 637 7.45 -7.38 17.54
CA ARG A 637 8.20 -8.40 16.77
C ARG A 637 9.13 -9.21 17.69
N ARG A 638 9.77 -8.58 18.67
CA ARG A 638 10.56 -9.26 19.72
C ARG A 638 9.68 -10.13 20.60
N THR A 639 8.52 -9.63 21.01
CA THR A 639 7.55 -10.37 21.84
C THR A 639 7.01 -11.59 21.08
N GLN A 640 6.70 -11.42 19.80
CA GLN A 640 6.25 -12.52 18.96
C GLN A 640 7.36 -13.56 18.72
N SER A 641 8.62 -13.14 18.51
CA SER A 641 9.76 -14.07 18.46
C SER A 641 9.95 -14.85 19.76
N LYS A 642 9.87 -14.15 20.90
CA LYS A 642 9.89 -14.76 22.23
C LYS A 642 8.77 -15.79 22.41
N ASN A 643 7.57 -15.51 21.91
CA ASN A 643 6.44 -16.44 21.94
C ASN A 643 6.65 -17.64 20.99
N ASN A 644 7.25 -17.45 19.80
CA ASN A 644 7.62 -18.55 18.92
C ASN A 644 8.64 -19.49 19.60
N LEU A 645 9.66 -18.94 20.26
CA LEU A 645 10.62 -19.74 21.06
C LEU A 645 9.95 -20.47 22.23
N LYS A 646 8.96 -19.85 22.90
CA LYS A 646 8.16 -20.54 23.93
C LYS A 646 7.36 -21.70 23.36
N MET A 647 6.73 -21.52 22.19
CA MET A 647 5.99 -22.61 21.52
C MET A 647 6.93 -23.74 21.10
N LEU A 648 8.12 -23.42 20.57
CA LEU A 648 9.15 -24.42 20.26
C LEU A 648 9.66 -25.13 21.53
N GLY A 649 9.88 -24.40 22.62
CA GLY A 649 10.24 -24.98 23.92
C GLY A 649 9.17 -25.94 24.44
N LEU A 650 7.89 -25.56 24.37
CA LEU A 650 6.77 -26.43 24.74
C LEU A 650 6.71 -27.67 23.85
N ALA A 651 6.87 -27.52 22.53
CA ALA A 651 6.92 -28.64 21.60
C ALA A 651 8.09 -29.60 21.89
N MET A 652 9.25 -29.08 22.29
CA MET A 652 10.40 -29.88 22.73
C MET A 652 10.09 -30.69 23.98
N HIS A 653 9.42 -30.10 24.97
CA HIS A 653 9.01 -30.80 26.19
C HIS A 653 7.96 -31.87 25.88
N ASN A 654 6.96 -31.58 25.04
CA ASN A 654 5.97 -32.57 24.62
C ASN A 654 6.63 -33.74 23.86
N HIS A 655 7.59 -33.46 22.99
CA HIS A 655 8.39 -34.49 22.34
C HIS A 655 9.19 -35.31 23.36
N HIS A 656 9.85 -34.65 24.33
CA HIS A 656 10.60 -35.32 25.39
C HIS A 656 9.70 -36.20 26.26
N ASP A 657 8.50 -35.76 26.62
CA ASP A 657 7.55 -36.53 27.41
C ASP A 657 7.13 -37.81 26.69
N GLN A 658 6.86 -37.72 25.38
CA GLN A 658 6.44 -38.86 24.57
C GLN A 658 7.60 -39.80 24.18
N HIS A 659 8.78 -39.27 23.86
CA HIS A 659 9.92 -40.01 23.30
C HIS A 659 11.07 -40.23 24.31
N ARG A 660 10.95 -39.69 25.52
CA ARG A 660 11.94 -39.73 26.61
C ARG A 660 13.29 -39.08 26.30
N ALA A 661 13.36 -38.31 25.20
CA ALA A 661 14.52 -37.56 24.73
C ALA A 661 14.09 -36.37 23.85
N PHE A 662 14.93 -35.34 23.79
CA PHE A 662 14.80 -34.28 22.79
C PHE A 662 15.05 -34.86 21.37
N PRO A 663 14.47 -34.25 20.32
CA PRO A 663 14.67 -34.71 18.95
C PRO A 663 16.14 -34.65 18.55
N ARG A 664 16.55 -35.57 17.67
CA ARG A 664 17.86 -35.51 17.01
C ARG A 664 17.92 -34.28 16.11
N GLY A 665 19.12 -33.71 15.95
CA GLY A 665 19.31 -32.55 15.09
C GLY A 665 18.96 -32.81 13.63
N THR A 666 19.19 -34.03 13.15
CA THR A 666 18.76 -34.53 11.83
C THR A 666 18.11 -35.91 11.96
N ALA A 667 17.30 -36.30 10.98
CA ALA A 667 16.85 -37.68 10.85
C ALA A 667 18.05 -38.65 10.78
N ASP A 668 17.85 -39.90 11.16
CA ASP A 668 18.91 -40.90 11.24
C ASP A 668 18.84 -41.85 10.04
N VAL A 669 19.18 -41.31 8.87
CA VAL A 669 19.17 -42.03 7.60
C VAL A 669 20.61 -42.25 7.16
N GLU A 670 21.11 -43.47 7.34
CA GLU A 670 22.53 -43.82 7.11
C GLU A 670 22.98 -43.53 5.67
N SER A 671 22.08 -43.70 4.70
CA SER A 671 22.36 -43.48 3.27
C SER A 671 22.47 -42.02 2.84
N LEU A 672 22.10 -41.06 3.69
CA LEU A 672 22.08 -39.63 3.38
C LEU A 672 23.09 -38.86 4.25
N LYS A 673 23.71 -37.81 3.70
CA LYS A 673 24.52 -36.89 4.50
C LYS A 673 23.61 -36.03 5.39
N PRO A 674 24.06 -35.58 6.57
CA PRO A 674 23.23 -34.76 7.47
C PRO A 674 22.56 -33.55 6.80
N GLU A 675 23.21 -32.92 5.83
CA GLU A 675 22.70 -31.75 5.10
C GLU A 675 21.62 -32.08 4.05
N GLU A 676 21.44 -33.36 3.72
CA GLU A 676 20.44 -33.91 2.81
C GLU A 676 19.22 -34.45 3.58
N ARG A 677 19.34 -34.66 4.90
CA ARG A 677 18.27 -35.21 5.74
C ARG A 677 17.27 -34.14 6.17
N THR A 678 16.09 -34.58 6.62
CA THR A 678 15.17 -33.74 7.40
C THR A 678 15.73 -33.46 8.80
N ASN A 679 15.16 -32.48 9.52
CA ASN A 679 15.71 -31.97 10.79
C ASN A 679 14.76 -32.05 11.98
N TRP A 680 15.24 -31.60 13.14
CA TRP A 680 14.48 -31.55 14.39
C TRP A 680 13.18 -30.73 14.30
N LEU A 681 13.09 -29.71 13.45
CA LEU A 681 11.88 -28.91 13.25
C LEU A 681 10.76 -29.74 12.61
N VAL A 682 11.11 -30.63 11.66
CA VAL A 682 10.17 -31.58 11.06
C VAL A 682 9.62 -32.53 12.14
N ALA A 683 10.49 -33.03 13.03
CA ALA A 683 10.08 -33.89 14.14
C ALA A 683 9.14 -33.19 15.15
N LEU A 684 9.14 -31.85 15.20
CA LEU A 684 8.27 -31.08 16.10
C LEU A 684 6.90 -30.73 15.52
N LEU A 685 6.68 -30.89 14.21
CA LEU A 685 5.41 -30.52 13.56
C LEU A 685 4.16 -31.08 14.26
N PRO A 686 4.11 -32.34 14.74
CA PRO A 686 2.95 -32.87 15.46
C PRO A 686 2.59 -32.09 16.73
N TYR A 687 3.58 -31.45 17.37
CA TYR A 687 3.41 -30.67 18.61
C TYR A 687 3.26 -29.16 18.37
N LEU A 688 3.21 -28.75 17.10
CA LEU A 688 2.99 -27.37 16.65
C LEU A 688 1.66 -27.23 15.89
N ASP A 689 0.71 -28.13 16.13
CA ASP A 689 -0.56 -28.24 15.39
C ASP A 689 -0.37 -28.44 13.87
N GLN A 690 0.75 -29.04 13.45
CA GLN A 690 1.10 -29.35 12.06
C GLN A 690 1.16 -30.87 11.79
N ALA A 691 0.42 -31.69 12.55
CA ALA A 691 0.35 -33.13 12.34
C ALA A 691 -0.05 -33.54 10.90
N PRO A 692 -1.00 -32.87 10.21
CA PRO A 692 -1.31 -33.19 8.82
C PRO A 692 -0.12 -33.01 7.87
N LEU A 693 0.71 -31.98 8.09
CA LEU A 693 1.91 -31.71 7.30
C LEU A 693 3.02 -32.74 7.62
N TYR A 694 3.21 -33.09 8.89
CA TYR A 694 4.16 -34.13 9.30
C TYR A 694 3.89 -35.46 8.58
N ASN A 695 2.63 -35.86 8.50
CA ASN A 695 2.22 -37.12 7.87
C ASN A 695 2.48 -37.17 6.35
N GLN A 696 2.81 -36.05 5.71
CA GLN A 696 3.17 -36.01 4.29
C GLN A 696 4.68 -36.20 4.05
N PHE A 697 5.53 -36.04 5.07
CA PHE A 697 6.97 -36.20 4.92
C PHE A 697 7.39 -37.67 4.92
N ASP A 698 8.20 -38.05 3.93
CA ASP A 698 8.96 -39.29 3.96
C ASP A 698 10.32 -39.02 4.64
N LEU A 699 10.47 -39.48 5.88
CA LEU A 699 11.67 -39.24 6.70
C LEU A 699 12.89 -40.06 6.27
N GLU A 700 12.72 -41.07 5.41
CA GLU A 700 13.82 -41.88 4.85
C GLU A 700 14.42 -41.25 3.57
N LYS A 701 13.79 -40.19 3.06
CA LYS A 701 14.20 -39.46 1.85
C LYS A 701 14.85 -38.12 2.18
N ALA A 702 15.53 -37.55 1.19
CA ALA A 702 16.11 -36.22 1.33
C ALA A 702 15.02 -35.15 1.52
N TRP A 703 15.33 -34.05 2.20
CA TRP A 703 14.35 -32.99 2.48
C TRP A 703 13.85 -32.29 1.19
N ASP A 704 14.64 -32.32 0.13
CA ASP A 704 14.38 -31.76 -1.20
C ASP A 704 14.15 -32.83 -2.29
N ALA A 705 13.98 -34.10 -1.90
CA ALA A 705 13.56 -35.14 -2.82
C ALA A 705 12.17 -34.86 -3.39
N GLU A 706 11.84 -35.44 -4.55
CA GLU A 706 10.54 -35.25 -5.23
C GLU A 706 9.35 -35.48 -4.28
N GLU A 707 9.44 -36.49 -3.42
CA GLU A 707 8.41 -36.84 -2.44
C GLU A 707 8.21 -35.77 -1.34
N ASN A 708 9.26 -35.03 -1.01
CA ASN A 708 9.28 -34.04 0.06
C ASN A 708 9.27 -32.57 -0.44
N ASP A 709 9.53 -32.32 -1.72
CA ASP A 709 9.73 -30.98 -2.29
C ASP A 709 8.53 -30.04 -2.04
N LEU A 710 7.32 -30.52 -2.32
CA LEU A 710 6.09 -29.75 -2.14
C LEU A 710 5.88 -29.36 -0.67
N TRP A 711 6.13 -30.29 0.25
CA TRP A 711 5.91 -30.12 1.68
C TRP A 711 6.98 -29.22 2.30
N SER A 712 8.24 -29.36 1.87
CA SER A 712 9.35 -28.46 2.21
C SER A 712 9.10 -27.02 1.74
N LYS A 713 8.28 -26.79 0.70
CA LYS A 713 7.87 -25.45 0.24
C LYS A 713 6.68 -24.86 1.02
N THR A 714 6.07 -25.63 1.92
CA THR A 714 4.99 -25.15 2.81
C THR A 714 5.57 -24.24 3.90
N GLU A 715 4.93 -23.08 4.11
CA GLU A 715 5.38 -22.09 5.08
C GLU A 715 4.81 -22.43 6.47
N VAL A 716 5.68 -22.56 7.47
CA VAL A 716 5.31 -22.75 8.88
C VAL A 716 5.63 -21.45 9.63
N PRO A 717 4.64 -20.57 9.90
CA PRO A 717 4.90 -19.21 10.39
C PRO A 717 5.64 -19.15 11.75
N THR A 718 5.45 -20.17 12.59
CA THR A 718 6.08 -20.28 13.92
C THR A 718 7.59 -20.51 13.85
N LEU A 719 8.11 -21.00 12.72
CA LEU A 719 9.54 -21.24 12.52
C LEU A 719 10.31 -20.02 12.03
N ARG A 720 9.65 -18.85 11.95
CA ARG A 720 10.27 -17.63 11.48
C ARG A 720 10.24 -16.50 12.49
N HIS A 721 11.21 -15.62 12.35
CA HIS A 721 11.26 -14.37 13.05
C HIS A 721 10.42 -13.32 12.30
N PRO A 722 9.50 -12.58 12.97
CA PRO A 722 8.63 -11.59 12.33
C PRO A 722 9.36 -10.46 11.60
N ALA A 723 10.58 -10.16 12.02
CA ALA A 723 11.48 -9.16 11.42
C ALA A 723 12.47 -9.71 10.38
N SER A 724 12.43 -11.01 10.04
CA SER A 724 13.38 -11.60 9.09
C SER A 724 13.19 -11.04 7.68
N LYS A 725 14.30 -10.61 7.06
CA LYS A 725 14.34 -10.07 5.70
C LYS A 725 14.43 -11.17 4.64
N THR A 726 15.01 -12.31 4.99
CA THR A 726 15.24 -13.45 4.10
C THR A 726 14.17 -14.49 4.36
N ARG A 727 13.11 -14.50 3.55
CA ARG A 727 11.96 -15.41 3.74
C ARG A 727 12.05 -16.72 2.98
N ARG A 728 12.85 -16.76 1.92
CA ARG A 728 13.05 -17.93 1.06
C ARG A 728 14.52 -18.06 0.67
N THR A 729 14.96 -19.29 0.44
CA THR A 729 16.25 -19.59 -0.20
C THR A 729 16.20 -19.18 -1.68
N LYS A 730 17.34 -19.21 -2.37
CA LYS A 730 17.42 -18.95 -3.81
C LYS A 730 16.53 -19.92 -4.62
N ASP A 731 16.39 -21.14 -4.13
CA ASP A 731 15.62 -22.21 -4.76
C ASP A 731 14.12 -22.19 -4.35
N GLY A 732 13.68 -21.14 -3.65
CA GLY A 732 12.28 -20.89 -3.33
C GLY A 732 11.76 -21.55 -2.06
N TYR A 733 12.57 -22.25 -1.27
CA TYR A 733 12.13 -22.88 -0.01
C TYR A 733 12.02 -21.87 1.13
N PRO A 734 10.99 -21.90 1.98
CA PRO A 734 10.91 -21.06 3.17
C PRO A 734 12.07 -21.33 4.14
N THR A 735 12.65 -20.27 4.70
CA THR A 735 13.75 -20.35 5.67
C THR A 735 13.25 -20.51 7.11
N THR A 736 14.11 -21.03 7.99
CA THR A 736 13.93 -20.93 9.46
C THR A 736 14.85 -19.86 10.04
N ASP A 737 14.37 -19.17 11.08
CA ASP A 737 15.15 -18.22 11.87
C ASP A 737 15.47 -18.73 13.28
N TYR A 738 15.08 -19.97 13.61
CA TYR A 738 15.37 -20.62 14.89
C TYR A 738 16.22 -21.87 14.67
N VAL A 739 17.27 -22.01 15.48
CA VAL A 739 18.33 -22.99 15.30
C VAL A 739 18.70 -23.66 16.62
N GLY A 740 19.08 -24.94 16.55
CA GLY A 740 19.45 -25.74 17.71
C GLY A 740 20.90 -25.56 18.18
N ILE A 741 21.05 -25.54 19.51
CA ILE A 741 22.22 -25.64 20.38
C ILE A 741 23.21 -26.81 20.17
N ALA A 742 24.20 -26.80 19.28
CA ALA A 742 25.11 -27.97 19.14
C ALA A 742 26.26 -28.03 20.15
N GLY A 743 26.68 -26.87 20.68
CA GLY A 743 27.79 -26.74 21.63
C GLY A 743 28.93 -25.86 21.13
N VAL A 744 30.10 -25.99 21.75
CA VAL A 744 31.34 -25.28 21.41
C VAL A 744 32.29 -26.23 20.68
N GLY A 745 32.71 -25.85 19.47
CA GLY A 745 33.55 -26.69 18.58
C GLY A 745 32.75 -27.42 17.50
N ALA A 746 33.32 -27.55 16.30
CA ALA A 746 32.63 -28.14 15.13
C ALA A 746 32.37 -29.64 15.29
N GLU A 747 33.21 -30.34 16.05
CA GLU A 747 33.10 -31.75 16.41
C GLU A 747 31.81 -32.08 17.19
N THR A 748 31.22 -31.07 17.83
CA THR A 748 29.97 -31.24 18.58
C THR A 748 28.77 -31.52 17.68
N LEU A 749 28.79 -31.11 16.40
CA LEU A 749 27.73 -31.40 15.44
C LEU A 749 27.65 -32.89 15.09
N THR A 750 28.79 -33.56 14.96
CA THR A 750 28.87 -34.96 14.49
C THR A 750 29.02 -35.97 15.62
N ALA A 751 29.41 -35.54 16.82
CA ALA A 751 29.59 -36.45 17.95
C ALA A 751 28.25 -37.10 18.38
N PRO A 752 28.16 -38.45 18.37
CA PRO A 752 26.91 -39.17 18.65
C PRO A 752 26.47 -39.11 20.13
N ASN A 753 27.41 -38.80 21.03
CA ASN A 753 27.20 -38.70 22.47
C ASN A 753 27.62 -37.31 22.98
N ALA A 754 27.26 -36.99 24.24
CA ALA A 754 27.71 -35.78 24.92
C ALA A 754 29.22 -35.84 25.21
N ILE A 755 30.01 -35.20 24.34
CA ILE A 755 31.45 -34.96 24.55
C ILE A 755 31.67 -33.65 25.32
N LYS A 756 32.89 -33.38 25.77
CA LYS A 756 33.22 -32.07 26.35
C LYS A 756 32.90 -30.96 25.34
N GLY A 757 32.18 -29.93 25.77
CA GLY A 757 31.73 -28.84 24.89
C GLY A 757 30.42 -29.12 24.15
N ALA A 758 29.80 -30.30 24.32
CA ALA A 758 28.52 -30.63 23.68
C ALA A 758 27.35 -29.80 24.23
N GLY A 759 26.53 -29.27 23.32
CA GLY A 759 25.21 -28.73 23.57
C GLY A 759 24.12 -29.76 23.26
N ILE A 760 22.86 -29.40 23.50
CA ILE A 760 21.71 -30.33 23.46
C ILE A 760 21.57 -31.04 22.11
N PHE A 761 21.88 -30.37 21.01
CA PHE A 761 21.75 -30.90 19.66
C PHE A 761 23.06 -31.47 19.10
N GLY A 762 22.90 -32.38 18.15
CA GLY A 762 23.91 -32.91 17.25
C GLY A 762 23.18 -33.68 16.17
N TYR A 763 23.81 -33.96 15.03
CA TYR A 763 23.15 -34.61 13.89
C TYR A 763 22.42 -35.90 14.30
N ASN A 764 23.10 -36.79 15.04
CA ASN A 764 22.51 -38.04 15.51
C ASN A 764 22.31 -38.11 17.03
N ARG A 765 22.61 -37.03 17.76
CA ARG A 765 22.59 -37.02 19.24
C ARG A 765 21.16 -37.01 19.75
N GLN A 766 20.85 -37.89 20.70
CA GLN A 766 19.63 -37.85 21.50
C GLN A 766 19.99 -37.47 22.93
N THR A 767 19.52 -36.30 23.36
CA THR A 767 19.80 -35.76 24.68
C THR A 767 18.57 -35.92 25.57
N ARG A 768 18.74 -36.41 26.80
CA ARG A 768 17.69 -36.47 27.82
C ARG A 768 17.92 -35.35 28.84
N ILE A 769 16.86 -34.90 29.51
CA ILE A 769 16.97 -33.88 30.58
C ILE A 769 18.01 -34.25 31.64
N ARG A 770 18.13 -35.53 32.01
CA ARG A 770 19.14 -36.01 32.99
C ARG A 770 20.59 -35.84 32.52
N ASP A 771 20.81 -35.70 31.21
CA ASP A 771 22.14 -35.56 30.63
C ASP A 771 22.60 -34.08 30.67
N ILE A 772 21.72 -33.14 31.05
CA ILE A 772 21.99 -31.71 31.23
C ILE A 772 22.41 -31.46 32.68
N THR A 773 23.68 -31.71 33.00
CA THR A 773 24.21 -31.60 34.37
C THR A 773 24.50 -30.16 34.79
N ASP A 774 24.62 -29.22 33.85
CA ASP A 774 24.84 -27.79 34.13
C ASP A 774 23.54 -27.06 34.53
N GLY A 775 22.42 -27.77 34.48
CA GLY A 775 21.09 -27.28 34.84
C GLY A 775 20.29 -26.78 33.64
N THR A 776 19.02 -27.16 33.56
CA THR A 776 18.15 -26.86 32.41
C THR A 776 17.89 -25.36 32.23
N SER A 777 17.94 -24.58 33.31
CA SER A 777 17.78 -23.12 33.29
C SER A 777 19.04 -22.35 32.86
N ASN A 778 20.17 -23.05 32.71
CA ASN A 778 21.48 -22.48 32.37
C ASN A 778 22.03 -23.01 31.05
N THR A 779 21.33 -23.93 30.38
CA THR A 779 21.75 -24.49 29.08
C THR A 779 20.83 -23.98 27.97
N MET A 780 21.41 -23.32 26.98
CA MET A 780 20.73 -22.86 25.77
C MET A 780 20.36 -24.06 24.89
N MET A 781 19.10 -24.09 24.46
CA MET A 781 18.57 -25.15 23.61
C MET A 781 18.31 -24.64 22.19
N ILE A 782 17.64 -23.49 22.06
CA ILE A 782 17.23 -22.90 20.78
C ILE A 782 17.65 -21.44 20.76
N SER A 783 18.21 -20.97 19.66
CA SER A 783 18.56 -19.57 19.45
C SER A 783 17.89 -19.03 18.20
N GLU A 784 17.68 -17.71 18.17
CA GLU A 784 17.52 -16.98 16.91
C GLU A 784 18.79 -17.11 16.03
N ALA A 785 18.61 -16.99 14.72
CA ALA A 785 19.68 -16.92 13.72
C ALA A 785 19.75 -15.55 13.02
N SER A 786 20.98 -15.03 12.86
CA SER A 786 21.26 -13.76 12.16
C SER A 786 21.88 -13.95 10.78
N GLY A 787 22.25 -15.17 10.43
CA GLY A 787 22.83 -15.53 9.14
C GLY A 787 22.86 -17.05 8.92
N ASN A 788 23.25 -17.48 7.73
CA ASN A 788 23.28 -18.90 7.33
C ASN A 788 21.90 -19.60 7.47
N GLN A 789 20.82 -18.87 7.17
CA GLN A 789 19.45 -19.39 7.19
C GLN A 789 19.25 -20.36 6.02
N GLY A 790 18.98 -21.63 6.34
CA GLY A 790 18.63 -22.66 5.36
C GLY A 790 17.13 -22.85 5.24
N ALA A 791 16.71 -23.71 4.29
CA ALA A 791 15.32 -24.19 4.23
C ALA A 791 14.92 -24.79 5.59
N TRP A 792 13.71 -24.52 6.05
CA TRP A 792 13.29 -24.89 7.42
C TRP A 792 13.29 -26.41 7.67
N SER A 793 13.10 -27.23 6.63
CA SER A 793 13.11 -28.69 6.70
C SER A 793 14.52 -29.29 6.54
N ARG A 794 15.51 -28.50 6.11
CA ARG A 794 16.87 -28.97 5.79
C ARG A 794 17.69 -29.24 7.04
N GLY A 795 18.34 -30.40 7.08
CA GLY A 795 19.33 -30.79 8.07
C GLY A 795 20.67 -30.06 7.94
N GLY A 796 21.55 -30.21 8.93
CA GLY A 796 22.87 -29.60 8.91
C GLY A 796 22.93 -28.20 9.54
N THR A 797 23.93 -27.42 9.14
CA THR A 797 24.18 -26.07 9.69
C THR A 797 23.13 -25.03 9.29
N GLY A 798 22.07 -25.39 8.54
CA GLY A 798 20.93 -24.51 8.31
C GLY A 798 19.97 -24.45 9.52
N SER A 799 19.93 -25.50 10.32
CA SER A 799 19.01 -25.69 11.46
C SER A 799 19.71 -25.92 12.80
N LEU A 800 21.04 -26.08 12.81
CA LEU A 800 21.89 -26.22 14.01
C LEU A 800 23.05 -25.22 14.01
N ARG A 801 23.56 -24.86 15.20
CA ARG A 801 24.73 -23.99 15.39
C ARG A 801 25.70 -24.58 16.40
N ALA A 802 26.96 -24.72 16.00
CA ALA A 802 28.09 -24.88 16.91
C ALA A 802 28.87 -23.57 16.98
N LEU A 803 29.37 -23.21 18.16
CA LEU A 803 30.21 -22.05 18.37
C LEU A 803 31.63 -22.43 17.96
N THR A 804 32.03 -22.06 16.74
CA THR A 804 33.32 -22.45 16.14
C THR A 804 34.26 -21.26 15.98
N LYS A 805 33.73 -20.07 15.69
CA LYS A 805 34.56 -18.91 15.35
C LYS A 805 34.00 -17.62 15.93
N LYS A 806 34.85 -16.92 16.70
CA LYS A 806 34.55 -15.59 17.26
C LYS A 806 34.57 -14.51 16.16
N PRO A 807 33.76 -13.44 16.27
CA PRO A 807 32.71 -13.23 17.29
C PRO A 807 31.57 -14.24 17.10
N TYR A 808 30.99 -14.77 18.19
CA TYR A 808 29.92 -15.77 18.07
C TYR A 808 28.57 -15.14 17.71
N VAL A 809 28.23 -14.01 18.35
CA VAL A 809 26.99 -13.28 18.07
C VAL A 809 27.16 -12.45 16.80
N ASN A 810 26.22 -12.60 15.87
CA ASN A 810 26.23 -11.96 14.55
C ASN A 810 27.52 -12.16 13.75
N GLY A 811 28.24 -13.24 14.07
CA GLY A 811 29.46 -13.61 13.38
C GLY A 811 29.26 -14.74 12.36
N PRO A 812 30.36 -15.38 11.93
CA PRO A 812 30.36 -16.29 10.78
C PRO A 812 29.51 -17.55 11.00
N ASP A 813 29.33 -17.99 12.24
CA ASP A 813 28.48 -19.14 12.56
C ASP A 813 26.98 -18.82 12.39
N GLY A 814 26.59 -17.54 12.35
CA GLY A 814 25.21 -17.11 12.10
C GLY A 814 24.27 -17.24 13.30
N LEU A 815 24.83 -17.25 14.53
CA LEU A 815 24.07 -17.18 15.79
C LEU A 815 23.73 -15.71 16.10
N GLY A 816 22.48 -15.39 16.39
CA GLY A 816 22.07 -14.02 16.74
C GLY A 816 20.68 -13.66 16.23
N GLY A 817 20.32 -12.38 16.26
CA GLY A 817 18.97 -11.91 15.91
C GLY A 817 18.99 -10.82 14.83
N PRO A 818 17.83 -10.53 14.21
CA PRO A 818 17.73 -9.47 13.19
C PRO A 818 17.77 -8.05 13.77
N THR A 819 17.87 -7.89 15.09
CA THR A 819 17.96 -6.61 15.80
C THR A 819 19.41 -6.29 16.21
N SER A 820 19.76 -5.01 16.25
CA SER A 820 21.15 -4.54 16.44
C SER A 820 21.67 -4.58 17.89
N ASP A 821 20.82 -4.95 18.86
CA ASP A 821 21.08 -4.90 20.30
C ASP A 821 21.21 -6.27 20.99
N GLY A 822 20.78 -7.36 20.34
CA GLY A 822 20.84 -8.71 20.90
C GLY A 822 19.83 -9.67 20.27
N PHE A 823 19.57 -10.79 20.93
CA PHE A 823 18.74 -11.88 20.40
C PHE A 823 18.07 -12.69 21.52
N ASN A 824 16.94 -13.33 21.20
CA ASN A 824 16.27 -14.22 22.15
C ASN A 824 16.81 -15.66 22.06
N VAL A 825 16.84 -16.32 23.22
CA VAL A 825 17.30 -17.69 23.39
C VAL A 825 16.33 -18.45 24.27
N GLY A 826 15.92 -19.63 23.81
CA GLY A 826 15.18 -20.62 24.58
C GLY A 826 16.11 -21.57 25.32
N PHE A 827 15.91 -21.69 26.63
CA PHE A 827 16.64 -22.58 27.53
C PHE A 827 15.96 -23.94 27.63
N ALA A 828 16.69 -24.94 28.13
CA ALA A 828 16.21 -26.32 28.22
C ALA A 828 15.07 -26.53 29.25
N ASP A 829 14.80 -25.54 30.09
CA ASP A 829 13.65 -25.48 30.99
C ASP A 829 12.39 -24.85 30.35
N GLY A 830 12.48 -24.45 29.08
CA GLY A 830 11.40 -23.78 28.35
C GLY A 830 11.33 -22.26 28.59
N SER A 831 12.19 -21.70 29.44
CA SER A 831 12.28 -20.25 29.62
C SER A 831 12.95 -19.60 28.41
N VAL A 832 12.57 -18.35 28.12
CA VAL A 832 13.15 -17.57 27.01
C VAL A 832 13.73 -16.28 27.57
N ARG A 833 15.02 -16.05 27.35
CA ARG A 833 15.75 -14.87 27.81
C ARG A 833 16.38 -14.14 26.63
N PHE A 834 16.54 -12.84 26.78
CA PHE A 834 17.24 -12.01 25.81
C PHE A 834 18.71 -11.92 26.19
N LEU A 835 19.61 -12.19 25.24
CA LEU A 835 21.05 -12.03 25.41
C LEU A 835 21.54 -10.80 24.64
N SER A 836 22.34 -9.96 25.31
CA SER A 836 22.99 -8.81 24.68
C SER A 836 23.98 -9.27 23.60
N LYS A 837 24.11 -8.47 22.53
CA LYS A 837 25.18 -8.69 21.54
C LYS A 837 26.59 -8.58 22.14
N ASP A 838 26.72 -7.87 23.26
CA ASP A 838 27.99 -7.58 23.93
C ASP A 838 28.27 -8.57 25.09
N ILE A 839 27.52 -9.68 25.16
CA ILE A 839 27.72 -10.74 26.16
C ILE A 839 29.17 -11.25 26.15
N ASP A 840 29.74 -11.50 27.33
CA ASP A 840 31.07 -12.09 27.45
C ASP A 840 31.09 -13.45 26.71
N PRO A 841 31.98 -13.64 25.71
CA PRO A 841 32.07 -14.90 24.98
C PRO A 841 32.26 -16.13 25.87
N LYS A 842 32.87 -16.01 27.05
CA LYS A 842 33.03 -17.12 27.99
C LYS A 842 31.71 -17.51 28.66
N VAL A 843 30.85 -16.54 28.96
CA VAL A 843 29.52 -16.80 29.49
C VAL A 843 28.67 -17.46 28.41
N LEU A 844 28.72 -16.96 27.18
CA LEU A 844 28.00 -17.58 26.06
C LEU A 844 28.50 -19.01 25.76
N GLU A 845 29.80 -19.28 25.87
CA GLU A 845 30.37 -20.64 25.77
C GLU A 845 29.80 -21.57 26.85
N ALA A 846 29.78 -21.14 28.11
CA ALA A 846 29.20 -21.91 29.22
C ALA A 846 27.70 -22.18 29.04
N LEU A 847 26.95 -21.19 28.57
CA LEU A 847 25.53 -21.34 28.28
C LEU A 847 25.24 -22.31 27.11
N ALA A 848 26.18 -22.47 26.17
CA ALA A 848 26.01 -23.34 25.01
C ALA A 848 26.28 -24.83 25.31
N THR A 849 26.85 -25.16 26.47
CA THR A 849 27.22 -26.53 26.88
C THR A 849 26.22 -27.11 27.88
N MET A 850 25.99 -28.43 27.84
CA MET A 850 25.05 -29.11 28.75
C MET A 850 25.70 -29.83 29.94
N ALA A 851 27.02 -30.07 29.87
CA ALA A 851 27.79 -30.82 30.87
C ALA A 851 29.27 -30.37 30.94
N GLY A 852 29.53 -29.08 30.82
CA GLY A 852 30.87 -28.49 30.89
C GLY A 852 31.32 -28.16 32.33
N GLY A 853 30.39 -27.97 33.27
CA GLY A 853 30.69 -27.68 34.68
C GLY A 853 31.22 -26.27 34.96
N GLU A 854 31.08 -25.35 34.00
CA GLU A 854 31.50 -23.96 34.15
C GLU A 854 30.54 -23.15 35.05
N VAL A 855 31.09 -22.20 35.80
CA VAL A 855 30.27 -21.25 36.58
C VAL A 855 29.76 -20.16 35.64
N VAL A 856 28.45 -20.09 35.47
CA VAL A 856 27.79 -19.03 34.69
C VAL A 856 27.76 -17.74 35.54
N GLY A 857 28.38 -16.66 35.05
CA GLY A 857 28.33 -15.33 35.70
C GLY A 857 26.97 -14.63 35.51
N ASP A 858 26.84 -13.38 35.95
CA ASP A 858 25.67 -12.55 35.64
C ASP A 858 25.73 -12.06 34.17
N TYR A 859 24.62 -12.10 33.43
CA TYR A 859 24.53 -11.74 32.00
C TYR A 859 23.17 -11.18 31.58
#